data_AF-A0A409YES5-F1
#
_entry.id   AF-A0A409YES5-F1
#
_cell.length_a   1.000
_cell.length_b   1.000
_cell.length_c   1.000
_cell.angle_alpha   90.00
_cell.angle_beta   90.00
_cell.angle_gamma   90.00
#
_symmetry.space_group_name_H-M   'P 1'
#
loop_
_entity.id
_entity.type
_entity.pdbx_description
1 polymer ?
#
loop_
_entity_poly.entity_id
_entity_poly.type
_entity_poly.pdbx_seq_one_letter_code
_entity_poly.pdbx_strand_id
1 'polypeptide(L)'
;MTVEPVSVKSAATSLAPEAPKKWTPNSVRTGLIARKRGMIAMWNDQGVRIPVTVLQLENCQVTANIKTVRRDHTEYHAVQVAACDRPEKTTTRQMLGHFRKARVSPKRIVKEFPVSPDAHVPVGTTLSAIHFVPGQFVDVIANSIGKGFQGGMKRWGFHGLAASHGVSISHRSSGSTGQHQDPGRVFPGKKMPGRMGNRRITTQNLAVVRVDTSLNLIFVKGAVPGVDDAHVLIRDAKKKMLALSAHNQAKGLYEKVLPKGVDDLPFPAGTAELAASLPPVIESPAYRRSPFLPLDQYYFLLSSTMPSTNPEKSREVNNLLHTLRGEQFRQLQNLRGSRIHSLTIRSHNAPTLPVGLTLPEYELSSQHSTPSHPSQGSYSGPAPPKSWRHAPERGVHDTPTWRAKALSLVGSYDSMDNFTDPTKVPSLALLCLQMILVDCTSKRELQRVTPFIPPHLRRDLIRHCAIHSPLPEWKLYTLFNVHGHADGEIIIVGPSASLRDQHFLRHTLIGDDTTVSLESSNWEEEDPSSSLETLVLVSTRLSTSTLLTFPPTLTHLALIDISTPVSLQRLPKLCPLLVVLDLSYNHWLNDTNGDIPVALDKIEWSRWSHLQVVGLRECKISPELTGKINKGRWDDVNIVR
;
A
#
# COMPACT_ATOMS: atom_id res chain seq x y z
N MET A 1 50.68 -17.00 74.35
CA MET A 1 49.59 -16.02 74.13
C MET A 1 49.03 -16.24 72.73
N THR A 2 48.05 -17.12 72.62
CA THR A 2 47.33 -17.44 71.38
C THR A 2 46.20 -16.43 71.21
N VAL A 3 46.26 -15.63 70.14
CA VAL A 3 45.23 -14.64 69.81
C VAL A 3 44.21 -15.30 68.88
N GLU A 4 42.98 -15.42 69.36
CA GLU A 4 41.83 -15.92 68.61
C GLU A 4 41.41 -14.96 67.48
N PRO A 5 40.87 -15.47 66.36
CA PRO A 5 40.34 -14.62 65.29
C PRO A 5 38.96 -14.04 65.65
N VAL A 6 38.86 -12.72 65.56
CA VAL A 6 37.62 -11.95 65.77
C VAL A 6 36.58 -12.32 64.69
N SER A 7 35.56 -13.06 65.11
CA SER A 7 34.34 -13.34 64.35
C SER A 7 33.55 -12.04 64.11
N VAL A 8 33.64 -11.49 62.90
CA VAL A 8 32.78 -10.39 62.44
C VAL A 8 31.36 -10.93 62.22
N LYS A 9 30.50 -10.80 63.23
CA LYS A 9 29.05 -11.01 63.09
C LYS A 9 28.50 -9.93 62.14
N SER A 10 28.26 -10.29 60.88
CA SER A 10 27.48 -9.45 59.97
C SER A 10 26.05 -9.36 60.51
N ALA A 11 25.69 -8.20 61.06
CA ALA A 11 24.31 -7.86 61.38
C ALA A 11 23.52 -7.76 60.07
N ALA A 12 22.97 -8.90 59.63
CA ALA A 12 21.90 -8.93 58.65
C ALA A 12 20.65 -8.39 59.34
N THR A 13 20.44 -7.07 59.27
CA THR A 13 19.17 -6.45 59.61
C THR A 13 18.11 -7.03 58.69
N SER A 14 17.33 -7.97 59.21
CA SER A 14 16.14 -8.51 58.57
C SER A 14 15.09 -7.41 58.48
N LEU A 15 15.12 -6.63 57.39
CA LEU A 15 14.03 -5.76 57.02
C LEU A 15 12.85 -6.64 56.62
N ALA A 16 11.77 -6.59 57.40
CA ALA A 16 10.48 -7.17 57.02
C ALA A 16 10.10 -6.66 55.61
N PRO A 17 9.46 -7.49 54.76
CA PRO A 17 9.07 -7.04 53.43
C PRO A 17 8.06 -5.89 53.55
N GLU A 18 8.50 -4.67 53.24
CA GLU A 18 7.60 -3.53 53.06
C GLU A 18 6.52 -3.92 52.06
N ALA A 19 5.26 -3.54 52.34
CA ALA A 19 4.15 -3.75 51.42
C ALA A 19 4.51 -3.21 50.01
N PRO A 20 4.05 -3.86 48.92
CA PRO A 20 4.39 -3.45 47.57
C PRO A 20 3.91 -2.01 47.34
N LYS A 21 4.86 -1.10 47.08
CA LYS A 21 4.56 0.31 46.82
C LYS A 21 3.76 0.40 45.53
N LYS A 22 2.54 0.92 45.59
CA LYS A 22 1.68 1.14 44.42
C LYS A 22 1.97 2.50 43.81
N TRP A 23 1.87 2.60 42.50
CA TRP A 23 2.00 3.87 41.80
C TRP A 23 0.87 4.84 42.19
N THR A 24 1.22 6.11 42.42
CA THR A 24 0.24 7.19 42.64
C THR A 24 0.39 8.27 41.58
N PRO A 25 -0.63 9.12 41.32
CA PRO A 25 -0.56 10.15 40.28
C PRO A 25 0.52 11.22 40.49
N ASN A 26 0.95 11.40 41.74
CA ASN A 26 2.03 12.32 42.09
C ASN A 26 3.41 11.65 41.99
N SER A 27 3.46 10.32 41.89
CA SER A 27 4.68 9.54 41.75
C SER A 27 5.19 9.57 40.30
N VAL A 28 6.45 9.97 40.13
CA VAL A 28 7.14 9.97 38.85
C VAL A 28 8.20 8.88 38.89
N ARG A 29 7.97 7.78 38.18
CA ARG A 29 8.92 6.68 38.08
C ARG A 29 10.00 6.92 37.04
N THR A 30 11.03 6.07 37.07
CA THR A 30 12.19 6.14 36.18
C THR A 30 11.78 5.98 34.72
N GLY A 31 12.62 6.44 33.79
CA GLY A 31 12.52 6.06 32.39
C GLY A 31 13.53 4.96 32.03
N LEU A 32 13.52 4.56 30.76
CA LEU A 32 14.46 3.58 30.20
C LEU A 32 15.26 4.16 29.04
N ILE A 33 16.39 3.51 28.75
CA ILE A 33 17.22 3.81 27.59
C ILE A 33 17.11 2.63 26.62
N ALA A 34 16.58 2.87 25.43
CA ALA A 34 16.46 1.85 24.40
C ALA A 34 17.28 2.21 23.16
N ARG A 35 17.44 1.24 22.27
CA ARG A 35 18.02 1.41 20.94
C ARG A 35 16.91 1.25 19.91
N LYS A 36 16.76 2.23 19.03
CA LYS A 36 15.79 2.16 17.93
C LYS A 36 16.27 1.11 16.92
N ARG A 37 15.50 0.05 16.66
CA ARG A 37 15.87 -0.99 15.69
C ARG A 37 15.33 -0.74 14.29
N GLY A 38 14.17 -0.13 14.19
CA GLY A 38 13.54 0.17 12.92
C GLY A 38 12.04 0.36 13.06
N MET A 39 11.35 0.39 11.92
CA MET A 39 9.90 0.51 11.85
C MET A 39 9.30 -0.68 11.12
N ILE A 40 8.17 -1.15 11.63
CA ILE A 40 7.35 -2.20 11.02
C ILE A 40 5.88 -1.78 11.01
N ALA A 41 5.06 -2.51 10.27
CA ALA A 41 3.61 -2.40 10.41
C ALA A 41 3.09 -3.62 11.18
N MET A 42 2.17 -3.39 12.09
CA MET A 42 1.41 -4.43 12.79
C MET A 42 -0.08 -4.28 12.46
N TRP A 43 -0.82 -5.37 12.52
CA TRP A 43 -2.29 -5.34 12.41
C TRP A 43 -2.87 -5.58 13.78
N ASN A 44 -3.93 -4.85 14.13
CA ASN A 44 -4.70 -5.13 15.34
C ASN A 44 -5.79 -6.17 15.06
N ASP A 45 -6.48 -6.59 16.12
CA ASP A 45 -7.60 -7.56 16.07
C ASP A 45 -8.74 -7.15 15.13
N GLN A 46 -8.83 -5.86 14.78
CA GLN A 46 -9.85 -5.29 13.90
C GLN A 46 -9.41 -5.19 12.44
N GLY A 47 -8.21 -5.66 12.08
CA GLY A 47 -7.65 -5.57 10.73
C GLY A 47 -7.04 -4.20 10.37
N VAL A 48 -6.90 -3.30 11.35
CA VAL A 48 -6.31 -1.96 11.15
C VAL A 48 -4.79 -2.07 11.15
N ARG A 49 -4.17 -1.56 10.10
CA ARG A 49 -2.71 -1.43 10.01
C ARG A 49 -2.20 -0.27 10.88
N ILE A 50 -1.26 -0.55 11.76
CA ILE A 50 -0.64 0.40 12.69
C ILE A 50 0.86 0.48 12.40
N PRO A 51 1.41 1.66 12.08
CA PRO A 51 2.85 1.85 11.97
C PRO A 51 3.47 1.88 13.37
N VAL A 52 4.51 1.07 13.57
CA VAL A 52 5.13 0.85 14.87
C VAL A 52 6.65 0.96 14.75
N THR A 53 7.28 1.67 15.69
CA THR A 53 8.74 1.65 15.87
C THR A 53 9.11 0.62 16.93
N VAL A 54 10.10 -0.22 16.62
CA VAL A 54 10.66 -1.23 17.53
C VAL A 54 11.83 -0.63 18.31
N LEU A 55 11.73 -0.64 19.64
CA LEU A 55 12.75 -0.15 20.56
C LEU A 55 13.27 -1.32 21.41
N GLN A 56 14.56 -1.62 21.33
CA GLN A 56 15.19 -2.69 22.11
C GLN A 56 15.90 -2.16 23.34
N LEU A 57 15.71 -2.80 24.48
CA LEU A 57 16.50 -2.54 25.68
C LEU A 57 17.73 -3.44 25.68
N GLU A 58 18.91 -2.84 25.72
CA GLU A 58 20.19 -3.56 25.81
C GLU A 58 20.72 -3.43 27.26
N ASN A 59 20.46 -4.45 28.07
CA ASN A 59 20.99 -4.61 29.43
C ASN A 59 20.97 -3.31 30.27
N CYS A 60 19.77 -2.75 30.46
CA CYS A 60 19.55 -1.50 31.17
C CYS A 60 19.63 -1.72 32.69
N GLN A 61 20.55 -1.04 33.35
CA GLN A 61 20.80 -1.21 34.78
C GLN A 61 20.88 0.13 35.51
N VAL A 62 20.44 0.14 36.76
CA VAL A 62 20.52 1.33 37.62
C VAL A 62 21.93 1.47 38.19
N THR A 63 22.57 2.62 37.98
CA THR A 63 23.94 2.87 38.44
C THR A 63 24.02 3.72 39.69
N ALA A 64 23.07 4.64 39.91
CA ALA A 64 23.06 5.49 41.08
C ALA A 64 21.67 6.07 41.35
N ASN A 65 21.39 6.30 42.63
CA ASN A 65 20.29 7.14 43.09
C ASN A 65 20.88 8.49 43.52
N ILE A 66 20.46 9.56 42.84
CA ILE A 66 20.96 10.91 43.05
C ILE A 66 19.96 11.67 43.89
N LYS A 67 20.43 12.21 45.01
CA LYS A 67 19.70 13.11 45.89
C LYS A 67 20.54 14.36 46.08
N THR A 68 20.02 15.50 45.67
CA THR A 68 20.70 16.78 45.83
C THR A 68 19.74 17.83 46.37
N VAL A 69 20.10 18.48 47.46
CA VAL A 69 19.35 19.61 48.02
C VAL A 69 19.83 20.89 47.32
N ARG A 70 18.89 21.64 46.73
CA ARG A 70 19.16 22.90 46.04
C ARG A 70 19.18 24.08 47.03
N ARG A 71 19.64 25.24 46.56
CA ARG A 71 19.73 26.47 47.39
C ARG A 71 18.37 26.95 47.91
N ASP A 72 17.30 26.66 47.18
CA ASP A 72 15.91 26.96 47.55
C ASP A 72 15.30 25.90 48.49
N HIS A 73 16.13 25.03 49.08
CA HIS A 73 15.73 23.89 49.92
C HIS A 73 14.84 22.86 49.21
N THR A 74 14.69 22.93 47.88
CA THR A 74 14.01 21.88 47.12
C THR A 74 14.93 20.70 46.90
N GLU A 75 14.41 19.49 47.09
CA GLU A 75 15.15 18.26 46.84
C GLU A 75 15.00 17.82 45.38
N TYR A 76 16.11 17.56 44.72
CA TYR A 76 16.13 16.91 43.41
C TYR A 76 16.49 15.45 43.58
N HIS A 77 15.56 14.59 43.17
CA HIS A 77 15.69 13.14 43.17
C HIS A 77 15.78 12.67 41.71
N ALA A 78 16.75 11.81 41.41
CA ALA A 78 16.89 11.21 40.10
C ALA A 78 17.48 9.80 40.19
N VAL A 79 17.05 8.92 39.29
CA VAL A 79 17.69 7.62 39.09
C VAL A 79 18.56 7.71 37.85
N GLN A 80 19.82 7.34 38.00
CA GLN A 80 20.75 7.20 36.91
C GLN A 80 20.68 5.77 36.35
N VAL A 81 20.33 5.67 35.08
CA VAL A 81 20.21 4.42 34.33
C VAL A 81 21.30 4.38 33.27
N ALA A 82 21.92 3.22 33.11
CA ALA A 82 22.94 2.96 32.12
C ALA A 82 22.55 1.79 31.22
N ALA A 83 22.89 1.86 29.94
CA ALA A 83 22.50 0.87 28.94
C ALA A 83 23.57 0.64 27.88
N CYS A 84 23.42 -0.47 27.17
CA CYS A 84 24.29 -1.00 26.13
C CYS A 84 25.69 -1.34 26.65
N ASP A 85 26.07 -2.61 26.63
CA ASP A 85 27.37 -3.04 27.17
C ASP A 85 28.56 -2.48 26.36
N ARG A 86 29.62 -2.11 27.07
CA ARG A 86 30.88 -1.61 26.53
C ARG A 86 32.03 -2.40 27.14
N PRO A 87 33.01 -2.86 26.34
CA PRO A 87 34.17 -3.54 26.90
C PRO A 87 35.01 -2.59 27.77
N GLU A 88 35.62 -3.12 28.83
CA GLU A 88 36.43 -2.33 29.77
C GLU A 88 37.56 -1.59 29.07
N LYS A 89 38.22 -2.23 28.10
CA LYS A 89 39.35 -1.65 27.33
C LYS A 89 39.03 -0.32 26.65
N THR A 90 37.78 -0.10 26.26
CA THR A 90 37.36 1.12 25.55
C THR A 90 36.67 2.10 26.49
N THR A 91 36.53 1.77 27.77
CA THR A 91 35.85 2.61 28.77
C THR A 91 36.89 3.47 29.49
N THR A 92 36.57 4.74 29.72
CA THR A 92 37.47 5.66 30.43
C THR A 92 37.62 5.24 31.90
N ARG A 93 38.80 5.47 32.49
CA ARG A 93 39.12 5.04 33.87
C ARG A 93 38.15 5.60 34.92
N GLN A 94 37.69 6.84 34.73
CA GLN A 94 36.73 7.49 35.62
C GLN A 94 35.38 6.75 35.60
N MET A 95 34.89 6.40 34.41
CA MET A 95 33.64 5.65 34.28
C MET A 95 33.77 4.22 34.80
N LEU A 96 34.94 3.57 34.65
CA LEU A 96 35.18 2.26 35.26
C LEU A 96 35.07 2.31 36.80
N GLY A 97 35.64 3.33 37.44
CA GLY A 97 35.47 3.54 38.88
C GLY A 97 34.00 3.73 39.27
N HIS A 98 33.26 4.51 38.48
CA HIS A 98 31.82 4.72 38.66
C HIS A 98 31.02 3.42 38.59
N PHE A 99 31.24 2.61 37.55
CA PHE A 99 30.54 1.33 37.37
C PHE A 99 30.93 0.28 38.43
N ARG A 100 32.20 0.25 38.87
CA ARG A 100 32.65 -0.62 39.97
C ARG A 100 31.96 -0.29 41.29
N LYS A 101 31.78 1.00 41.60
CA LYS A 101 31.04 1.43 42.81
C LYS A 101 29.59 0.92 42.77
N ALA A 102 28.98 0.92 41.60
CA ALA A 102 27.62 0.41 41.38
C ALA A 102 27.55 -1.13 41.23
N ARG A 103 28.69 -1.84 41.17
CA ARG A 103 28.79 -3.28 40.85
C ARG A 103 28.09 -3.67 39.54
N VAL A 104 28.18 -2.81 38.53
CA VAL A 104 27.53 -2.95 37.22
C VAL A 104 28.59 -3.08 36.12
N SER A 105 28.29 -3.81 35.04
CA SER A 105 29.18 -3.90 33.88
C SER A 105 29.33 -2.52 33.20
N PRO A 106 30.47 -2.21 32.55
CA PRO A 106 30.62 -0.94 31.87
C PRO A 106 29.60 -0.77 30.74
N LYS A 107 28.98 0.40 30.68
CA LYS A 107 27.92 0.73 29.71
C LYS A 107 28.33 1.87 28.76
N ARG A 108 27.71 1.93 27.58
CA ARG A 108 27.98 2.95 26.55
C ARG A 108 27.31 4.27 26.85
N ILE A 109 26.10 4.24 27.39
CA ILE A 109 25.30 5.43 27.66
C ILE A 109 24.80 5.41 29.11
N VAL A 110 24.85 6.57 29.75
CA VAL A 110 24.38 6.81 31.11
C VAL A 110 23.51 8.07 31.08
N LYS A 111 22.29 8.00 31.61
CA LYS A 111 21.36 9.12 31.68
C LYS A 111 20.60 9.12 33.00
N GLU A 112 20.21 10.33 33.41
CA GLU A 112 19.42 10.54 34.60
C GLU A 112 17.95 10.76 34.23
N PHE A 113 17.08 10.14 35.01
CA PHE A 113 15.64 10.36 34.98
C PHE A 113 15.24 11.01 36.29
N PRO A 114 14.71 12.25 36.26
CA PRO A 114 14.12 12.87 37.44
C PRO A 114 12.95 12.02 37.93
N VAL A 115 12.93 11.71 39.21
CA VAL A 115 11.90 10.88 39.84
C VAL A 115 11.38 11.50 41.12
N SER A 116 10.26 10.98 41.61
CA SER A 116 9.77 11.25 42.96
C SER A 116 10.55 10.43 44.01
N PRO A 117 10.57 10.87 45.28
CA PRO A 117 11.38 10.23 46.33
C PRO A 117 10.98 8.77 46.64
N ASP A 118 9.73 8.40 46.38
CA ASP A 118 9.18 7.05 46.51
C ASP A 118 9.57 6.11 45.36
N ALA A 119 10.04 6.65 44.22
CA ALA A 119 10.35 5.88 43.02
C ALA A 119 11.85 5.58 42.83
N HIS A 120 12.62 5.58 43.91
CA HIS A 120 14.01 5.12 43.89
C HIS A 120 14.09 3.61 43.67
N VAL A 121 15.07 3.20 42.86
CA VAL A 121 15.31 1.79 42.55
C VAL A 121 16.67 1.36 43.11
N PRO A 122 16.82 0.17 43.69
CA PRO A 122 18.13 -0.30 44.17
C PRO A 122 19.20 -0.28 43.08
N VAL A 123 20.41 0.16 43.42
CA VAL A 123 21.55 0.18 42.48
C VAL A 123 21.91 -1.25 42.08
N GLY A 124 22.20 -1.47 40.79
CA GLY A 124 22.47 -2.80 40.21
C GLY A 124 21.24 -3.50 39.66
N THR A 125 20.03 -3.01 39.94
CA THR A 125 18.79 -3.61 39.43
C THR A 125 18.75 -3.54 37.89
N THR A 126 18.44 -4.68 37.26
CA THR A 126 18.25 -4.78 35.81
C THR A 126 16.79 -4.53 35.46
N LEU A 127 16.57 -3.56 34.58
CA LEU A 127 15.25 -3.12 34.12
C LEU A 127 14.87 -3.83 32.82
N SER A 128 13.60 -4.25 32.72
CA SER A 128 13.06 -4.94 31.55
C SER A 128 12.01 -4.09 30.82
N ALA A 129 11.65 -4.51 29.60
CA ALA A 129 10.62 -3.89 28.78
C ALA A 129 9.26 -3.82 29.49
N ILE A 130 9.01 -4.76 30.40
CA ILE A 130 7.78 -4.82 31.20
C ILE A 130 7.54 -3.62 32.09
N HIS A 131 8.57 -2.79 32.34
CA HIS A 131 8.40 -1.51 33.01
C HIS A 131 7.30 -0.65 32.36
N PHE A 132 7.08 -0.84 31.07
CA PHE A 132 6.03 -0.21 30.31
C PHE A 132 4.92 -1.22 29.99
N VAL A 133 3.66 -0.82 30.20
CA VAL A 133 2.49 -1.66 29.97
C VAL A 133 1.84 -1.31 28.63
N PRO A 134 1.47 -2.30 27.78
CA PRO A 134 0.72 -2.04 26.55
C PRO A 134 -0.58 -1.26 26.83
N GLY A 135 -0.89 -0.28 25.98
CA GLY A 135 -2.03 0.65 26.16
C GLY A 135 -1.66 1.97 26.83
N GLN A 136 -0.56 2.02 27.59
CA GLN A 136 -0.07 3.26 28.20
C GLN A 136 0.51 4.23 27.14
N PHE A 137 0.67 5.50 27.51
CA PHE A 137 1.34 6.50 26.67
C PHE A 137 2.74 6.85 27.18
N VAL A 138 3.71 6.96 26.27
CA VAL A 138 5.10 7.29 26.55
C VAL A 138 5.57 8.52 25.76
N ASP A 139 6.54 9.23 26.32
CA ASP A 139 7.32 10.26 25.63
C ASP A 139 8.69 9.68 25.26
N VAL A 140 9.10 9.83 24.00
CA VAL A 140 10.39 9.35 23.51
C VAL A 140 11.29 10.53 23.12
N ILE A 141 12.51 10.53 23.65
CA ILE A 141 13.48 11.61 23.51
C ILE A 141 14.73 11.08 22.81
N ALA A 142 15.12 11.70 21.71
CA ALA A 142 16.35 11.37 21.01
C ALA A 142 16.90 12.56 20.23
N ASN A 143 18.11 12.39 19.69
CA ASN A 143 18.64 13.35 18.71
C ASN A 143 18.01 13.07 17.35
N SER A 144 17.43 14.10 16.74
CA SER A 144 16.89 14.04 15.38
C SER A 144 17.97 13.76 14.33
N ILE A 145 17.55 13.18 13.20
CA ILE A 145 18.44 12.92 12.06
C ILE A 145 19.06 14.24 11.58
N GLY A 146 20.39 14.28 11.48
CA GLY A 146 21.13 15.43 10.94
C GLY A 146 20.94 15.57 9.44
N LYS A 147 20.61 16.77 8.96
CA LYS A 147 20.46 17.09 7.53
C LYS A 147 21.54 18.06 7.01
N GLY A 148 22.53 18.44 7.81
CA GLY A 148 23.54 19.43 7.40
C GLY A 148 22.99 20.85 7.30
N PHE A 149 23.64 21.73 6.52
CA PHE A 149 23.17 23.09 6.27
C PHE A 149 22.00 23.07 5.27
N GLN A 150 20.87 23.66 5.64
CA GLN A 150 19.65 23.64 4.84
C GLN A 150 19.16 25.06 4.54
N GLY A 151 18.65 25.24 3.30
CA GLY A 151 18.03 26.49 2.85
C GLY A 151 16.74 26.83 3.60
N GLY A 152 16.26 28.07 3.48
CA GLY A 152 15.04 28.55 4.16
C GLY A 152 13.80 27.71 3.85
N MET A 153 13.62 27.33 2.58
CA MET A 153 12.49 26.49 2.14
C MET A 153 12.44 25.15 2.88
N LYS A 154 13.54 24.38 2.90
CA LYS A 154 13.56 23.05 3.53
C LYS A 154 13.60 23.11 5.06
N ARG A 155 14.25 24.11 5.64
CA ARG A 155 14.38 24.24 7.11
C ARG A 155 13.10 24.73 7.78
N TRP A 156 12.38 25.64 7.13
CA TRP A 156 11.24 26.37 7.71
C TRP A 156 9.93 26.24 6.93
N GLY A 157 9.91 25.51 5.82
CA GLY A 157 8.73 25.39 4.96
C GLY A 157 8.39 26.67 4.19
N PHE A 158 9.40 27.49 3.84
CA PHE A 158 9.16 28.69 3.03
C PHE A 158 8.79 28.32 1.59
N HIS A 159 7.88 29.10 1.01
CA HIS A 159 7.57 29.06 -0.42
C HIS A 159 8.70 29.68 -1.24
N GLY A 160 8.84 29.25 -2.49
CA GLY A 160 9.74 29.86 -3.46
C GLY A 160 9.07 31.04 -4.15
N LEU A 161 9.86 31.84 -4.88
CA LEU A 161 9.32 32.77 -5.86
C LEU A 161 8.81 32.00 -7.09
N ALA A 162 8.09 32.69 -7.98
CA ALA A 162 7.61 32.10 -9.23
C ALA A 162 8.76 31.42 -10.01
N ALA A 163 8.45 30.26 -10.60
CA ALA A 163 9.41 29.52 -11.42
C ALA A 163 9.52 30.12 -12.84
N SER A 164 8.45 30.72 -13.34
CA SER A 164 8.36 31.42 -14.63
C SER A 164 8.02 32.92 -14.41
N HIS A 165 7.88 33.68 -15.50
CA HIS A 165 7.49 35.11 -15.49
C HIS A 165 8.48 36.06 -14.79
N GLY A 166 9.73 36.13 -15.28
CA GLY A 166 10.64 37.23 -14.97
C GLY A 166 11.50 37.10 -13.70
N VAL A 167 11.36 36.01 -12.93
CA VAL A 167 12.29 35.68 -11.84
C VAL A 167 13.54 35.03 -12.43
N SER A 168 14.73 35.59 -12.17
CA SER A 168 15.99 35.12 -12.77
C SER A 168 16.74 34.09 -11.90
N ILE A 169 17.29 34.50 -10.76
CA ILE A 169 18.20 33.68 -9.92
C ILE A 169 17.59 33.37 -8.55
N SER A 170 16.53 34.09 -8.16
CA SER A 170 16.04 34.15 -6.79
C SER A 170 14.90 33.18 -6.46
N HIS A 171 14.63 32.17 -7.31
CA HIS A 171 13.51 31.22 -7.14
C HIS A 171 13.44 30.59 -5.75
N ARG A 172 14.58 30.32 -5.12
CA ARG A 172 14.69 29.69 -3.78
C ARG A 172 15.22 30.63 -2.70
N SER A 173 15.27 31.93 -2.99
CA SER A 173 15.70 32.94 -2.03
C SER A 173 14.71 33.05 -0.87
N SER A 174 15.17 33.49 0.30
CA SER A 174 14.30 33.69 1.47
C SER A 174 13.51 34.99 1.45
N GLY A 175 13.61 35.77 0.36
CA GLY A 175 13.06 37.12 0.29
C GLY A 175 13.73 38.08 1.27
N SER A 176 13.02 39.16 1.63
CA SER A 176 13.53 40.19 2.54
C SER A 176 13.71 39.69 3.98
N THR A 177 14.85 40.06 4.58
CA THR A 177 15.20 39.71 5.96
C THR A 177 14.83 40.80 6.97
N GLY A 178 14.52 42.03 6.53
CA GLY A 178 14.30 43.19 7.40
C GLY A 178 13.59 44.38 6.72
N GLN A 179 13.34 45.42 7.51
CA GLN A 179 12.80 46.71 7.06
C GLN A 179 13.97 47.68 6.80
N HIS A 180 13.69 48.86 6.24
CA HIS A 180 14.69 49.88 5.87
C HIS A 180 15.26 50.61 7.10
N GLN A 181 14.72 51.78 7.48
CA GLN A 181 15.35 52.67 8.47
C GLN A 181 15.18 52.17 9.91
N ASP A 182 13.94 51.96 10.33
CA ASP A 182 13.61 51.45 11.66
C ASP A 182 13.06 50.04 11.51
N PRO A 183 13.67 49.01 12.13
CA PRO A 183 14.71 49.02 13.18
C PRO A 183 16.17 48.98 12.70
N GLY A 184 16.45 49.06 11.39
CA GLY A 184 17.82 49.08 10.84
C GLY A 184 18.64 47.81 11.06
N ARG A 185 18.01 46.71 11.50
CA ARG A 185 18.67 45.42 11.78
C ARG A 185 17.72 44.23 11.62
N VAL A 186 18.28 43.03 11.52
CA VAL A 186 17.50 41.79 11.58
C VAL A 186 17.23 41.40 13.03
N PHE A 187 15.97 41.13 13.37
CA PHE A 187 15.60 40.69 14.72
C PHE A 187 16.16 39.29 15.06
N PRO A 188 16.64 39.06 16.31
CA PRO A 188 16.98 37.73 16.80
C PRO A 188 15.80 36.77 16.67
N GLY A 189 16.08 35.51 16.33
CA GLY A 189 15.03 34.50 16.09
C GLY A 189 14.40 34.56 14.70
N LYS A 190 14.80 35.50 13.82
CA LYS A 190 14.39 35.49 12.41
C LYS A 190 14.78 34.16 11.76
N LYS A 191 13.80 33.53 11.10
CA LYS A 191 13.96 32.26 10.40
C LYS A 191 14.87 32.43 9.18
N MET A 192 16.04 31.79 9.22
CA MET A 192 17.09 31.84 8.20
C MET A 192 17.63 30.44 7.87
N PRO A 193 18.31 30.25 6.73
CA PRO A 193 19.02 29.00 6.43
C PRO A 193 20.04 28.66 7.51
N GLY A 194 20.40 27.38 7.62
CA GLY A 194 21.35 26.93 8.63
C GLY A 194 21.29 25.43 8.90
N ARG A 195 22.09 24.97 9.89
CA ARG A 195 22.13 23.56 10.28
C ARG A 195 20.75 23.07 10.73
N MET A 196 20.29 21.98 10.14
CA MET A 196 19.03 21.30 10.45
C MET A 196 19.30 19.89 10.99
N GLY A 197 18.52 19.48 11.99
CA GLY A 197 18.66 18.17 12.62
C GLY A 197 19.79 18.08 13.64
N ASN A 198 20.07 16.87 14.14
CA ASN A 198 20.99 16.61 15.26
C ASN A 198 20.69 17.44 16.52
N ARG A 199 19.40 17.72 16.75
CA ARG A 199 18.90 18.39 17.96
C ARG A 199 18.11 17.39 18.78
N ARG A 200 18.19 17.51 20.11
CA ARG A 200 17.37 16.74 21.05
C ARG A 200 15.90 17.12 20.87
N ILE A 201 15.08 16.18 20.44
CA ILE A 201 13.63 16.32 20.23
C ILE A 201 12.91 15.32 21.13
N THR A 202 11.72 15.69 21.59
CA THR A 202 10.81 14.80 22.31
C THR A 202 9.56 14.61 21.46
N THR A 203 9.26 13.37 21.08
CA THR A 203 7.97 13.00 20.52
C THR A 203 7.08 12.56 21.67
N GLN A 204 5.95 13.24 21.86
CA GLN A 204 5.09 13.04 23.02
C GLN A 204 3.92 12.11 22.71
N ASN A 205 3.38 11.48 23.75
CA ASN A 205 2.10 10.75 23.72
C ASN A 205 2.04 9.60 22.70
N LEU A 206 3.13 8.86 22.55
CA LEU A 206 3.14 7.66 21.73
C LEU A 206 2.54 6.49 22.51
N ALA A 207 1.64 5.71 21.90
CA ALA A 207 1.02 4.57 22.56
C ALA A 207 1.92 3.33 22.49
N VAL A 208 2.05 2.60 23.59
CA VAL A 208 2.70 1.28 23.60
C VAL A 208 1.70 0.25 23.08
N VAL A 209 2.04 -0.44 21.99
CA VAL A 209 1.16 -1.42 21.32
C VAL A 209 1.44 -2.83 21.81
N ARG A 210 2.71 -3.17 21.94
CA ARG A 210 3.17 -4.50 22.33
C ARG A 210 4.46 -4.39 23.14
N VAL A 211 4.65 -5.32 24.05
CA VAL A 211 5.90 -5.53 24.77
C VAL A 211 6.29 -6.99 24.63
N ASP A 212 7.56 -7.22 24.34
CA ASP A 212 8.16 -8.55 24.27
C ASP A 212 9.26 -8.64 25.33
N THR A 213 9.05 -9.46 26.35
CA THR A 213 9.99 -9.62 27.47
C THR A 213 11.15 -10.54 27.12
N SER A 214 10.95 -11.50 26.22
CA SER A 214 11.98 -12.46 25.81
C SER A 214 13.14 -11.76 25.08
N LEU A 215 12.81 -10.84 24.18
CA LEU A 215 13.77 -10.05 23.40
C LEU A 215 14.01 -8.64 23.98
N ASN A 216 13.31 -8.29 25.07
CA ASN A 216 13.25 -6.96 25.66
C ASN A 216 12.96 -5.85 24.63
N LEU A 217 11.88 -6.04 23.86
CA LEU A 217 11.42 -5.09 22.85
C LEU A 217 10.16 -4.35 23.32
N ILE A 218 10.09 -3.06 22.96
CA ILE A 218 8.92 -2.21 23.15
C ILE A 218 8.48 -1.72 21.78
N PHE A 219 7.22 -1.95 21.47
CA PHE A 219 6.58 -1.57 20.22
C PHE A 219 5.75 -0.32 20.44
N VAL A 220 6.19 0.80 19.86
CA VAL A 220 5.57 2.11 20.05
C VAL A 220 4.89 2.56 18.76
N LYS A 221 3.61 2.95 18.83
CA LYS A 221 2.84 3.45 17.69
C LYS A 221 3.41 4.78 17.18
N GLY A 222 3.79 4.83 15.91
CA GLY A 222 4.25 6.03 15.21
C GLY A 222 5.76 6.15 15.11
N ALA A 223 6.22 7.35 14.72
CA ALA A 223 7.62 7.63 14.43
C ALA A 223 8.40 8.13 15.65
N VAL A 224 9.61 7.57 15.83
CA VAL A 224 10.55 7.97 16.88
C VAL A 224 11.74 8.73 16.26
N PRO A 225 12.18 9.84 16.89
CA PRO A 225 13.31 10.63 16.39
C PRO A 225 14.60 9.83 16.43
N GLY A 226 15.49 10.11 15.47
CA GLY A 226 16.80 9.49 15.37
C GLY A 226 16.91 8.51 14.20
N VAL A 227 18.16 8.23 13.82
CA VAL A 227 18.51 7.18 12.86
C VAL A 227 18.24 5.81 13.48
N ASP A 228 18.22 4.78 12.65
CA ASP A 228 18.23 3.41 13.17
C ASP A 228 19.51 3.18 13.98
N ASP A 229 19.40 2.35 15.00
CA ASP A 229 20.38 2.14 16.07
C ASP A 229 20.71 3.34 16.97
N ALA A 230 20.00 4.46 16.84
CA ALA A 230 20.14 5.55 17.79
C ALA A 230 19.65 5.15 19.19
N HIS A 231 20.36 5.64 20.21
CA HIS A 231 19.90 5.53 21.60
C HIS A 231 18.77 6.53 21.84
N VAL A 232 17.68 6.04 22.40
CA VAL A 232 16.47 6.81 22.70
C VAL A 232 16.14 6.68 24.19
N LEU A 233 15.61 7.75 24.77
CA LEU A 233 15.14 7.75 26.15
C LEU A 233 13.62 7.67 26.14
N ILE A 234 13.07 6.72 26.88
CA ILE A 234 11.64 6.51 27.00
C ILE A 234 11.24 6.83 28.43
N ARG A 235 10.15 7.56 28.61
CA ARG A 235 9.55 7.83 29.93
C ARG A 235 8.03 7.87 29.79
N ASP A 236 7.33 7.80 30.92
CA ASP A 236 5.88 7.99 30.92
C ASP A 236 5.49 9.36 30.34
N ALA A 237 4.37 9.40 29.62
CA ALA A 237 3.95 10.61 28.94
C ALA A 237 3.58 11.72 29.93
N LYS A 238 4.23 12.89 29.82
CA LYS A 238 3.96 14.01 30.74
C LYS A 238 2.50 14.48 30.69
N LYS A 239 1.89 14.46 29.50
CA LYS A 239 0.54 15.00 29.27
C LYS A 239 -0.55 13.95 29.46
N LYS A 240 -0.52 12.85 28.69
CA LYS A 240 -1.58 11.84 28.72
C LYS A 240 -1.51 10.85 29.89
N MET A 241 -0.38 10.75 30.58
CA MET A 241 -0.27 9.95 31.82
C MET A 241 -0.30 10.87 33.04
N LEU A 242 0.81 11.55 33.34
CA LEU A 242 1.00 12.25 34.62
C LEU A 242 -0.01 13.38 34.84
N ALA A 243 -0.09 14.33 33.90
CA ALA A 243 -1.00 15.47 34.05
C ALA A 243 -2.48 15.07 34.05
N LEU A 244 -2.85 14.08 33.22
CA LEU A 244 -4.22 13.56 33.20
C LEU A 244 -4.58 12.85 34.51
N SER A 245 -3.67 12.04 35.04
CA SER A 245 -3.86 11.30 36.28
C SER A 245 -4.03 12.24 37.48
N ALA A 246 -3.16 13.25 37.59
CA ALA A 246 -3.23 14.26 38.65
C ALA A 246 -4.54 15.06 38.56
N HIS A 247 -4.98 15.42 37.35
CA HIS A 247 -6.25 16.11 37.13
C HIS A 247 -7.46 15.24 37.51
N ASN A 248 -7.46 13.96 37.14
CA ASN A 248 -8.53 13.03 37.50
C ASN A 248 -8.58 12.79 39.02
N GLN A 249 -7.42 12.70 39.67
CA GLN A 249 -7.34 12.62 41.13
C GLN A 249 -7.87 13.88 41.81
N ALA A 250 -7.53 15.07 41.30
CA ALA A 250 -8.06 16.35 41.81
C ALA A 250 -9.59 16.45 41.68
N LYS A 251 -10.17 15.77 40.69
CA LYS A 251 -11.63 15.64 40.50
C LYS A 251 -12.29 14.55 41.37
N GLY A 252 -11.51 13.79 42.14
CA GLY A 252 -12.01 12.66 42.93
C GLY A 252 -12.32 11.39 42.12
N LEU A 253 -11.86 11.31 40.86
CA LEU A 253 -12.08 10.14 39.98
C LEU A 253 -10.97 9.09 40.17
N TYR A 254 -10.93 8.46 41.34
CA TYR A 254 -9.88 7.49 41.69
C TYR A 254 -9.91 6.20 40.85
N GLU A 255 -11.06 5.83 40.27
CA GLU A 255 -11.22 4.64 39.43
C GLU A 255 -10.73 4.83 37.98
N LYS A 256 -10.57 6.08 37.51
CA LYS A 256 -10.23 6.41 36.11
C LYS A 256 -8.93 7.21 36.00
N VAL A 257 -7.97 6.90 36.85
CA VAL A 257 -6.70 7.63 36.91
C VAL A 257 -5.84 7.30 35.68
N LEU A 258 -5.68 6.02 35.37
CA LEU A 258 -4.89 5.53 34.24
C LEU A 258 -5.71 5.54 32.92
N PRO A 259 -5.03 5.59 31.76
CA PRO A 259 -5.71 5.47 30.47
C PRO A 259 -6.48 4.15 30.38
N LYS A 260 -7.54 4.14 29.55
CA LYS A 260 -8.43 2.98 29.39
C LYS A 260 -7.62 1.72 29.06
N GLY A 261 -7.87 0.67 29.87
CA GLY A 261 -7.27 -0.67 29.82
C GLY A 261 -5.79 -0.75 30.20
N VAL A 262 -5.32 0.22 30.98
CA VAL A 262 -4.18 0.02 31.87
C VAL A 262 -4.71 0.05 33.30
N ASP A 263 -4.68 -1.09 33.97
CA ASP A 263 -5.22 -1.22 35.34
C ASP A 263 -4.21 -0.79 36.40
N ASP A 264 -2.94 -1.17 36.22
CA ASP A 264 -1.85 -0.80 37.11
C ASP A 264 -0.53 -0.64 36.36
N LEU A 265 0.44 -0.01 37.01
CA LEU A 265 1.79 0.20 36.51
C LEU A 265 2.81 -0.46 37.44
N PRO A 266 3.83 -1.15 36.91
CA PRO A 266 4.89 -1.69 37.75
C PRO A 266 5.65 -0.54 38.41
N PHE A 267 5.69 -0.55 39.73
CA PHE A 267 6.30 0.46 40.59
C PHE A 267 7.18 -0.19 41.65
N PRO A 268 8.38 0.37 41.96
CA PRO A 268 9.00 1.56 41.37
C PRO A 268 9.51 1.35 39.94
N ALA A 269 9.78 0.11 39.55
CA ALA A 269 10.20 -0.23 38.18
C ALA A 269 9.80 -1.66 37.78
N GLY A 270 9.81 -1.96 36.48
CA GLY A 270 9.61 -3.33 35.97
C GLY A 270 10.95 -4.05 35.87
N THR A 271 11.20 -4.98 36.78
CA THR A 271 12.45 -5.74 36.85
C THR A 271 12.45 -6.95 35.92
N ALA A 272 13.63 -7.49 35.63
CA ALA A 272 13.76 -8.75 34.90
C ALA A 272 13.08 -9.93 35.62
N GLU A 273 13.05 -9.91 36.95
CA GLU A 273 12.34 -10.90 37.77
C GLU A 273 10.83 -10.85 37.54
N LEU A 274 10.24 -9.65 37.50
CA LEU A 274 8.83 -9.46 37.16
C LEU A 274 8.53 -9.94 35.74
N ALA A 275 9.44 -9.67 34.80
CA ALA A 275 9.29 -10.11 33.41
C ALA A 275 9.25 -11.64 33.26
N ALA A 276 9.96 -12.39 34.10
CA ALA A 276 9.95 -13.85 34.10
C ALA A 276 8.62 -14.46 34.60
N SER A 277 7.85 -13.72 35.40
CA SER A 277 6.55 -14.16 35.92
C SER A 277 5.38 -13.98 34.93
N LEU A 278 5.59 -13.20 33.87
CA LEU A 278 4.57 -12.80 32.91
C LEU A 278 4.79 -13.49 31.55
N PRO A 279 3.75 -13.58 30.71
CA PRO A 279 3.89 -14.14 29.37
C PRO A 279 4.93 -13.37 28.54
N PRO A 280 5.60 -14.05 27.59
CA PRO A 280 6.69 -13.45 26.83
C PRO A 280 6.26 -12.27 25.97
N VAL A 281 5.02 -12.29 25.48
CA VAL A 281 4.45 -11.26 24.62
C VAL A 281 3.16 -10.76 25.23
N ILE A 282 3.04 -9.44 25.37
CA ILE A 282 1.85 -8.76 25.88
C ILE A 282 1.46 -7.69 24.87
N GLU A 283 0.22 -7.72 24.42
CA GLU A 283 -0.32 -6.79 23.41
C GLU A 283 -1.50 -6.00 23.98
N SER A 284 -1.65 -4.75 23.55
CA SER A 284 -2.77 -3.91 23.96
C SER A 284 -4.01 -4.25 23.13
N PRO A 285 -5.19 -4.45 23.74
CA PRO A 285 -6.42 -4.71 22.99
C PRO A 285 -6.85 -3.49 22.16
N ALA A 286 -7.62 -3.72 21.10
CA ALA A 286 -8.17 -2.65 20.27
C ALA A 286 -9.27 -1.86 21.02
N TYR A 287 -8.93 -0.67 21.54
CA TYR A 287 -9.86 0.18 22.31
C TYR A 287 -10.96 0.90 21.51
N ARG A 288 -10.86 0.93 20.17
CA ARG A 288 -11.82 1.65 19.33
C ARG A 288 -12.86 0.71 18.75
N ARG A 289 -14.00 1.28 18.36
CA ARG A 289 -14.92 0.62 17.43
C ARG A 289 -14.16 0.27 16.14
N SER A 290 -14.55 -0.82 15.48
CA SER A 290 -14.06 -1.15 14.14
C SER A 290 -14.20 0.10 13.27
N PRO A 291 -13.09 0.60 12.66
CA PRO A 291 -13.17 1.75 11.76
C PRO A 291 -13.87 1.39 10.45
N PHE A 292 -14.12 0.10 10.20
CA PHE A 292 -14.77 -0.43 9.01
C PHE A 292 -16.29 -0.53 9.17
N LEU A 293 -16.83 -0.33 10.37
CA LEU A 293 -18.28 -0.32 10.61
C LEU A 293 -18.78 1.14 10.72
N PRO A 294 -19.82 1.52 9.96
CA PRO A 294 -20.47 2.83 10.11
C PRO A 294 -21.13 2.95 11.50
N LEU A 295 -21.21 4.18 12.01
CA LEU A 295 -21.64 4.49 13.38
C LEU A 295 -23.03 3.93 13.74
N ASP A 296 -23.93 3.82 12.77
CA ASP A 296 -25.33 3.44 12.98
C ASP A 296 -25.54 1.94 13.18
N GLN A 297 -24.73 1.09 12.55
CA GLN A 297 -24.84 -0.38 12.67
C GLN A 297 -24.38 -0.91 14.05
N TYR A 298 -23.58 -0.13 14.78
CA TYR A 298 -23.06 -0.52 16.08
C TYR A 298 -24.13 -0.56 17.18
N TYR A 299 -25.14 0.33 17.13
CA TYR A 299 -26.24 0.33 18.08
C TYR A 299 -27.20 -0.85 17.87
N PHE A 300 -27.33 -1.33 16.62
CA PHE A 300 -28.17 -2.48 16.27
C PHE A 300 -27.60 -3.81 16.78
N LEU A 301 -26.26 -3.96 16.75
CA LEU A 301 -25.60 -5.17 17.26
C LEU A 301 -25.55 -5.23 18.79
N LEU A 302 -25.41 -4.08 19.47
CA LEU A 302 -25.42 -4.00 20.94
C LEU A 302 -26.82 -4.15 21.56
N SER A 303 -27.90 -3.84 20.83
CA SER A 303 -29.26 -4.06 21.32
C SER A 303 -29.68 -5.54 21.27
N SER A 304 -29.05 -6.34 20.41
CA SER A 304 -29.32 -7.77 20.27
C SER A 304 -28.75 -8.64 21.39
N THR A 305 -27.85 -8.09 22.23
CA THR A 305 -27.12 -8.83 23.26
C THR A 305 -27.56 -8.53 24.70
N MET A 306 -28.60 -7.72 24.90
CA MET A 306 -29.16 -7.43 26.23
C MET A 306 -30.58 -8.01 26.37
N PRO A 307 -30.86 -8.88 27.36
CA PRO A 307 -32.20 -9.41 27.58
C PRO A 307 -33.09 -8.33 28.22
N SER A 308 -34.21 -7.97 27.57
CA SER A 308 -35.17 -6.98 28.10
C SER A 308 -36.48 -7.62 28.58
N THR A 309 -36.93 -7.17 29.76
CA THR A 309 -37.97 -7.72 30.62
C THR A 309 -39.33 -7.04 30.39
N ASN A 310 -40.01 -7.29 29.27
CA ASN A 310 -41.38 -6.77 29.11
C ASN A 310 -42.31 -7.71 28.29
N PRO A 311 -43.30 -8.36 28.92
CA PRO A 311 -44.08 -9.44 28.29
C PRO A 311 -45.04 -8.97 27.19
N GLU A 312 -45.54 -7.73 27.23
CA GLU A 312 -46.45 -7.22 26.18
C GLU A 312 -45.73 -6.93 24.86
N LYS A 313 -44.53 -6.30 24.93
CA LYS A 313 -43.65 -6.17 23.77
C LYS A 313 -43.17 -7.53 23.25
N SER A 314 -43.03 -8.52 24.13
CA SER A 314 -42.69 -9.89 23.71
C SER A 314 -43.78 -10.52 22.84
N ARG A 315 -45.06 -10.17 23.06
CA ARG A 315 -46.18 -10.68 22.25
C ARG A 315 -46.23 -10.00 20.89
N GLU A 316 -46.02 -8.69 20.82
CA GLU A 316 -45.87 -8.00 19.53
C GLU A 316 -44.65 -8.48 18.76
N VAL A 317 -43.50 -8.61 19.41
CA VAL A 317 -42.27 -9.13 18.79
C VAL A 317 -42.43 -10.60 18.40
N ASN A 318 -43.12 -11.43 19.19
CA ASN A 318 -43.40 -12.81 18.79
C ASN A 318 -44.40 -12.88 17.63
N ASN A 319 -45.40 -12.01 17.58
CA ASN A 319 -46.31 -11.92 16.43
C ASN A 319 -45.56 -11.45 15.17
N LEU A 320 -44.64 -10.50 15.31
CA LEU A 320 -43.83 -9.96 14.23
C LEU A 320 -42.75 -10.96 13.77
N LEU A 321 -42.18 -11.74 14.70
CA LEU A 321 -41.31 -12.88 14.40
C LEU A 321 -42.10 -14.04 13.80
N HIS A 322 -43.38 -14.23 14.15
CA HIS A 322 -44.23 -15.27 13.60
C HIS A 322 -44.68 -14.91 12.18
N THR A 323 -44.99 -13.64 11.91
CA THR A 323 -45.22 -13.15 10.54
C THR A 323 -43.95 -13.19 9.70
N LEU A 324 -42.82 -12.73 10.24
CA LEU A 324 -41.53 -12.83 9.55
C LEU A 324 -41.11 -14.28 9.32
N ARG A 325 -41.30 -15.20 10.27
CA ARG A 325 -41.07 -16.64 10.05
C ARG A 325 -42.04 -17.22 9.03
N GLY A 326 -43.29 -16.75 8.96
CA GLY A 326 -44.27 -17.14 7.96
C GLY A 326 -43.92 -16.64 6.55
N GLU A 327 -43.39 -15.42 6.44
CA GLU A 327 -42.85 -14.86 5.20
C GLU A 327 -41.54 -15.51 4.80
N GLN A 328 -40.66 -15.78 5.76
CA GLN A 328 -39.42 -16.53 5.55
C GLN A 328 -39.73 -17.98 5.15
N PHE A 329 -40.80 -18.58 5.68
CA PHE A 329 -41.27 -19.92 5.30
C PHE A 329 -41.88 -19.92 3.90
N ARG A 330 -42.64 -18.88 3.50
CA ARG A 330 -43.11 -18.71 2.12
C ARG A 330 -41.97 -18.41 1.15
N GLN A 331 -41.02 -17.56 1.51
CA GLN A 331 -39.77 -17.37 0.77
C GLN A 331 -38.96 -18.66 0.72
N LEU A 332 -38.91 -19.45 1.80
CA LEU A 332 -38.25 -20.76 1.84
C LEU A 332 -38.98 -21.82 1.03
N GLN A 333 -40.31 -21.78 0.92
CA GLN A 333 -41.10 -22.65 0.05
C GLN A 333 -40.91 -22.25 -1.42
N ASN A 334 -40.88 -20.96 -1.72
CA ASN A 334 -40.52 -20.43 -3.04
C ASN A 334 -39.07 -20.76 -3.39
N LEU A 335 -38.17 -20.75 -2.40
CA LEU A 335 -36.77 -21.17 -2.52
C LEU A 335 -36.60 -22.69 -2.49
N ARG A 336 -37.51 -23.50 -1.92
CA ARG A 336 -37.45 -24.97 -1.89
C ARG A 336 -38.08 -25.60 -3.12
N GLY A 337 -39.12 -24.99 -3.68
CA GLY A 337 -39.54 -25.23 -5.06
C GLY A 337 -38.46 -24.85 -6.08
N SER A 338 -37.45 -24.09 -5.64
CA SER A 338 -36.32 -23.68 -6.45
C SER A 338 -34.96 -24.02 -5.85
N ARG A 339 -34.78 -25.12 -5.10
CA ARG A 339 -33.42 -25.54 -4.68
C ARG A 339 -33.26 -27.04 -4.49
N ILE A 340 -31.99 -27.44 -4.63
CA ILE A 340 -31.25 -28.58 -4.02
C ILE A 340 -30.66 -29.46 -5.15
N HIS A 341 -29.36 -29.50 -5.45
CA HIS A 341 -28.21 -29.54 -4.55
C HIS A 341 -26.97 -28.72 -4.98
N SER A 342 -26.32 -28.25 -3.92
CA SER A 342 -24.97 -27.76 -3.74
C SER A 342 -23.87 -28.82 -3.94
N LEU A 343 -22.72 -28.43 -4.50
CA LEU A 343 -21.37 -28.40 -3.85
C LEU A 343 -20.22 -28.54 -4.88
N THR A 344 -19.25 -27.60 -4.78
CA THR A 344 -17.84 -27.64 -5.25
C THR A 344 -17.56 -27.45 -6.75
N ILE A 345 -17.98 -26.40 -7.45
CA ILE A 345 -17.90 -26.49 -8.93
C ILE A 345 -17.53 -25.17 -9.62
N ARG A 346 -16.50 -25.29 -10.48
CA ARG A 346 -16.14 -24.47 -11.64
C ARG A 346 -17.35 -23.73 -12.20
N SER A 347 -17.21 -22.47 -12.57
CA SER A 347 -18.25 -21.70 -13.26
C SER A 347 -18.50 -22.23 -14.68
N HIS A 348 -19.05 -23.42 -14.82
CA HIS A 348 -19.78 -23.79 -16.04
C HIS A 348 -21.14 -23.10 -15.96
N ASN A 349 -21.19 -21.86 -16.44
CA ASN A 349 -22.42 -21.41 -17.10
C ASN A 349 -22.36 -22.10 -18.46
N ALA A 350 -23.31 -22.98 -18.76
CA ALA A 350 -23.69 -23.34 -20.12
C ALA A 350 -25.22 -23.14 -20.15
N PRO A 351 -25.77 -22.40 -21.13
CA PRO A 351 -27.18 -22.03 -21.12
C PRO A 351 -28.09 -23.16 -21.63
N THR A 352 -29.28 -23.26 -21.04
CA THR A 352 -30.40 -24.14 -21.44
C THR A 352 -31.25 -23.55 -22.58
N LEU A 353 -30.69 -22.67 -23.40
CA LEU A 353 -31.36 -22.16 -24.59
C LEU A 353 -30.40 -22.27 -25.78
N PRO A 354 -30.87 -22.82 -26.92
CA PRO A 354 -30.04 -22.92 -28.11
C PRO A 354 -29.54 -21.54 -28.52
N VAL A 355 -28.24 -21.46 -28.82
CA VAL A 355 -27.43 -20.28 -29.13
C VAL A 355 -27.96 -19.42 -30.30
N GLY A 356 -29.03 -19.85 -30.97
CA GLY A 356 -29.61 -19.19 -32.14
C GLY A 356 -30.59 -18.04 -31.86
N LEU A 357 -30.89 -17.65 -30.61
CA LEU A 357 -31.97 -16.70 -30.31
C LEU A 357 -31.57 -15.37 -29.66
N THR A 358 -30.27 -15.06 -29.50
CA THR A 358 -29.82 -13.85 -28.78
C THR A 358 -28.89 -12.92 -29.57
N LEU A 359 -28.92 -12.96 -30.90
CA LEU A 359 -28.22 -11.97 -31.74
C LEU A 359 -29.25 -11.15 -32.54
N PRO A 360 -29.25 -9.81 -32.43
CA PRO A 360 -29.68 -8.97 -33.53
C PRO A 360 -28.55 -8.94 -34.56
N GLU A 361 -28.74 -9.61 -35.69
CA GLU A 361 -27.96 -9.39 -36.90
C GLU A 361 -28.09 -7.91 -37.32
N TYR A 362 -26.96 -7.22 -37.43
CA TYR A 362 -26.89 -5.88 -37.99
C TYR A 362 -26.74 -6.00 -39.51
N GLU A 363 -27.85 -6.24 -40.21
CA GLU A 363 -27.98 -5.85 -41.62
C GLU A 363 -28.42 -4.38 -41.67
N LEU A 364 -27.48 -3.48 -41.97
CA LEU A 364 -27.84 -2.17 -42.50
C LEU A 364 -28.21 -2.35 -43.97
N SER A 365 -29.49 -2.19 -44.24
CA SER A 365 -30.05 -1.94 -45.57
C SER A 365 -29.39 -0.72 -46.23
N SER A 366 -28.52 -0.95 -47.21
CA SER A 366 -28.34 -0.02 -48.32
C SER A 366 -29.12 -0.56 -49.51
N GLN A 367 -30.32 -0.01 -49.71
CA GLN A 367 -31.04 -0.17 -50.97
C GLN A 367 -30.26 0.55 -52.08
N HIS A 368 -29.43 -0.18 -52.81
CA HIS A 368 -29.22 0.10 -54.22
C HIS A 368 -29.26 -1.22 -55.00
N SER A 369 -30.28 -1.29 -55.84
CA SER A 369 -30.55 -2.31 -56.86
C SER A 369 -29.29 -2.85 -57.54
N THR A 370 -29.10 -4.16 -57.51
CA THR A 370 -28.22 -4.88 -58.43
C THR A 370 -28.99 -5.27 -59.70
N PRO A 371 -28.56 -4.84 -60.91
CA PRO A 371 -28.82 -5.61 -62.12
C PRO A 371 -27.82 -6.76 -62.23
N SER A 372 -28.27 -7.82 -62.87
CA SER A 372 -27.60 -9.11 -63.09
C SER A 372 -26.51 -9.10 -64.17
N HIS A 373 -25.43 -9.87 -63.90
CA HIS A 373 -24.44 -10.54 -64.80
C HIS A 373 -23.39 -9.68 -65.57
N PRO A 374 -22.23 -10.23 -66.04
CA PRO A 374 -21.74 -11.63 -66.05
C PRO A 374 -20.27 -11.85 -65.55
N SER A 375 -19.85 -13.12 -65.62
CA SER A 375 -18.50 -13.69 -65.41
C SER A 375 -17.31 -12.88 -65.96
N GLN A 376 -16.24 -12.79 -65.16
CA GLN A 376 -14.96 -12.16 -65.50
C GLN A 376 -14.27 -12.86 -66.70
N GLY A 377 -14.20 -12.15 -67.82
CA GLY A 377 -13.17 -12.35 -68.84
C GLY A 377 -11.90 -11.59 -68.47
N SER A 378 -10.75 -12.22 -68.66
CA SER A 378 -9.41 -11.62 -68.53
C SER A 378 -9.22 -10.54 -69.60
N TYR A 379 -8.94 -9.30 -69.20
CA TYR A 379 -8.51 -8.24 -70.12
C TYR A 379 -7.02 -7.92 -69.94
N SER A 380 -6.35 -7.72 -71.07
CA SER A 380 -4.94 -7.36 -71.17
C SER A 380 -4.73 -5.86 -70.88
N GLY A 381 -4.10 -5.54 -69.76
CA GLY A 381 -3.70 -4.18 -69.37
C GLY A 381 -2.93 -4.18 -68.04
N PRO A 382 -2.14 -3.13 -67.72
CA PRO A 382 -1.42 -3.06 -66.45
C PRO A 382 -2.40 -3.04 -65.28
N ALA A 383 -2.10 -3.83 -64.24
CA ALA A 383 -2.98 -4.00 -63.08
C ALA A 383 -3.30 -2.64 -62.41
N PRO A 384 -4.54 -2.41 -61.94
CA PRO A 384 -4.91 -1.15 -61.32
C PRO A 384 -4.10 -0.88 -60.04
N PRO A 385 -3.88 0.40 -59.69
CA PRO A 385 -3.11 0.82 -58.52
C PRO A 385 -3.68 0.23 -57.23
N LYS A 386 -2.82 -0.06 -56.24
CA LYS A 386 -3.17 -0.73 -54.97
C LYS A 386 -4.33 -0.08 -54.21
N SER A 387 -4.55 1.23 -54.37
CA SER A 387 -5.65 1.98 -53.76
C SER A 387 -7.03 1.71 -54.37
N TRP A 388 -7.08 1.10 -55.56
CA TRP A 388 -8.32 0.82 -56.31
C TRP A 388 -8.72 -0.66 -56.27
N ARG A 389 -7.96 -1.48 -55.53
CA ARG A 389 -8.37 -2.84 -55.20
C ARG A 389 -9.42 -2.74 -54.11
N HIS A 390 -10.57 -3.38 -54.29
CA HIS A 390 -11.55 -3.54 -53.21
C HIS A 390 -10.85 -4.07 -51.96
N ALA A 391 -11.28 -3.59 -50.78
CA ALA A 391 -10.80 -4.05 -49.48
C ALA A 391 -10.76 -5.59 -49.48
N PRO A 392 -9.71 -6.20 -48.92
CA PRO A 392 -9.61 -7.66 -48.89
C PRO A 392 -10.89 -8.22 -48.31
N GLU A 393 -11.42 -9.26 -48.96
CA GLU A 393 -12.60 -10.01 -48.52
C GLU A 393 -12.55 -10.22 -47.00
N ARG A 394 -13.69 -10.08 -46.30
CA ARG A 394 -13.81 -10.28 -44.84
C ARG A 394 -13.00 -11.52 -44.44
N GLY A 395 -11.83 -11.29 -43.86
CA GLY A 395 -10.84 -12.32 -43.63
C GLY A 395 -11.32 -13.35 -42.61
N VAL A 396 -10.76 -14.56 -42.69
CA VAL A 396 -10.99 -15.67 -41.76
C VAL A 396 -10.77 -15.28 -40.27
N HIS A 397 -10.04 -14.18 -40.03
CA HIS A 397 -9.61 -13.65 -38.73
C HIS A 397 -10.53 -12.60 -38.07
N ASP A 398 -11.80 -12.45 -38.48
CA ASP A 398 -12.73 -11.51 -37.80
C ASP A 398 -13.85 -12.21 -36.99
N THR A 399 -13.85 -13.55 -37.00
CA THR A 399 -14.86 -14.33 -36.28
C THR A 399 -14.67 -14.21 -34.75
N PRO A 400 -15.76 -14.13 -33.96
CA PRO A 400 -15.66 -14.11 -32.49
C PRO A 400 -14.88 -15.29 -31.91
N THR A 401 -15.01 -16.46 -32.53
CA THR A 401 -14.26 -17.68 -32.21
C THR A 401 -12.75 -17.51 -32.42
N TRP A 402 -12.36 -16.86 -33.51
CA TRP A 402 -10.95 -16.56 -33.74
C TRP A 402 -10.43 -15.51 -32.76
N ARG A 403 -11.21 -14.45 -32.48
CA ARG A 403 -10.83 -13.40 -31.52
C ARG A 403 -10.68 -13.93 -30.10
N ALA A 404 -11.56 -14.84 -29.67
CA ALA A 404 -11.41 -15.56 -28.40
C ALA A 404 -10.12 -16.40 -28.36
N LYS A 405 -9.80 -17.11 -29.45
CA LYS A 405 -8.56 -17.88 -29.57
C LYS A 405 -7.33 -16.97 -29.58
N ALA A 406 -7.37 -15.84 -30.27
CA ALA A 406 -6.29 -14.86 -30.30
C ALA A 406 -5.99 -14.32 -28.89
N LEU A 407 -7.01 -13.94 -28.12
CA LEU A 407 -6.85 -13.34 -26.79
C LEU A 407 -6.57 -14.35 -25.66
N SER A 408 -6.65 -15.65 -25.91
CA SER A 408 -6.52 -16.70 -24.90
C SER A 408 -5.22 -16.68 -24.09
N LEU A 409 -4.08 -16.29 -24.68
CA LEU A 409 -2.78 -16.30 -24.00
C LEU A 409 -2.67 -15.22 -22.94
N VAL A 410 -3.07 -13.99 -23.29
CA VAL A 410 -3.16 -12.88 -22.34
C VAL A 410 -4.23 -13.19 -21.27
N GLY A 411 -5.31 -13.87 -21.67
CA GLY A 411 -6.42 -14.17 -20.79
C GLY A 411 -6.14 -15.18 -19.67
N SER A 412 -5.28 -16.17 -19.93
CA SER A 412 -4.95 -17.26 -18.99
C SER A 412 -4.18 -16.83 -17.74
N TYR A 413 -3.57 -15.64 -17.74
CA TYR A 413 -2.78 -15.12 -16.62
C TYR A 413 -3.45 -13.93 -15.90
N ASP A 414 -4.47 -13.33 -16.51
CA ASP A 414 -5.06 -12.07 -16.04
C ASP A 414 -6.59 -12.10 -15.93
N SER A 415 -7.13 -13.08 -15.19
CA SER A 415 -8.56 -13.17 -14.83
C SER A 415 -9.56 -13.12 -16.01
N MET A 416 -9.12 -13.25 -17.27
CA MET A 416 -10.02 -13.26 -18.43
C MET A 416 -10.63 -14.64 -18.73
N ASP A 417 -10.29 -15.67 -17.96
CA ASP A 417 -10.82 -17.04 -18.09
C ASP A 417 -12.36 -17.12 -18.03
N ASN A 418 -13.02 -16.06 -17.56
CA ASN A 418 -14.47 -15.96 -17.57
C ASN A 418 -15.08 -15.50 -18.91
N PHE A 419 -14.26 -15.01 -19.86
CA PHE A 419 -14.72 -14.33 -21.08
C PHE A 419 -14.30 -15.02 -22.39
N THR A 420 -13.20 -15.76 -22.40
CA THR A 420 -12.71 -16.48 -23.59
C THR A 420 -13.37 -17.85 -23.77
N ASP A 421 -14.05 -18.34 -22.73
CA ASP A 421 -14.79 -19.59 -22.75
C ASP A 421 -16.20 -19.35 -23.32
N PRO A 422 -16.50 -19.81 -24.56
CA PRO A 422 -17.77 -19.53 -25.24
C PRO A 422 -18.99 -20.14 -24.54
N THR A 423 -18.76 -20.98 -23.52
CA THR A 423 -19.83 -21.59 -22.74
C THR A 423 -20.41 -20.61 -21.70
N LYS A 424 -19.60 -19.70 -21.14
CA LYS A 424 -19.98 -18.85 -20.01
C LYS A 424 -20.86 -17.66 -20.42
N VAL A 425 -22.03 -17.54 -19.80
CA VAL A 425 -22.94 -16.40 -19.98
C VAL A 425 -22.40 -15.17 -19.24
N PRO A 426 -22.35 -13.97 -19.88
CA PRO A 426 -21.92 -12.74 -19.24
C PRO A 426 -22.84 -12.32 -18.08
N SER A 427 -22.32 -11.48 -17.17
CA SER A 427 -23.12 -10.98 -16.05
C SER A 427 -24.27 -10.07 -16.52
N LEU A 428 -25.38 -10.05 -15.78
CA LEU A 428 -26.51 -9.17 -16.09
C LEU A 428 -26.08 -7.70 -16.20
N ALA A 429 -25.15 -7.26 -15.34
CA ALA A 429 -24.61 -5.91 -15.39
C ALA A 429 -23.91 -5.61 -16.73
N LEU A 430 -23.15 -6.59 -17.26
CA LEU A 430 -22.47 -6.46 -18.55
C LEU A 430 -23.47 -6.37 -19.71
N LEU A 431 -24.53 -7.20 -19.68
CA LEU A 431 -25.61 -7.17 -20.68
C LEU A 431 -26.36 -5.83 -20.67
N CYS A 432 -26.70 -5.32 -19.49
CA CYS A 432 -27.32 -4.00 -19.37
C CYS A 432 -26.41 -2.87 -19.90
N LEU A 433 -25.11 -2.93 -19.59
CA LEU A 433 -24.14 -1.95 -20.10
C LEU A 433 -23.96 -2.05 -21.62
N GLN A 434 -24.05 -3.24 -22.21
CA GLN A 434 -24.04 -3.42 -23.66
C GLN A 434 -25.26 -2.78 -24.30
N MET A 435 -26.46 -2.96 -23.73
CA MET A 435 -27.66 -2.28 -24.21
C MET A 435 -27.49 -0.75 -24.16
N ILE A 436 -26.98 -0.23 -23.05
CA ILE A 436 -26.69 1.21 -22.91
C ILE A 436 -25.68 1.68 -23.96
N LEU A 437 -24.64 0.89 -24.24
CA LEU A 437 -23.66 1.20 -25.28
C LEU A 437 -24.26 1.18 -26.69
N VAL A 438 -25.20 0.29 -26.96
CA VAL A 438 -25.91 0.22 -28.25
C VAL A 438 -26.81 1.45 -28.42
N ASP A 439 -27.54 1.82 -27.36
CA ASP A 439 -28.46 2.97 -27.37
C ASP A 439 -27.72 4.32 -27.43
N CYS A 440 -26.49 4.39 -26.92
CA CYS A 440 -25.64 5.57 -27.05
C CYS A 440 -25.15 5.76 -28.49
N THR A 441 -25.83 6.64 -29.24
CA THR A 441 -25.49 6.99 -30.62
C THR A 441 -24.50 8.16 -30.70
N SER A 442 -24.45 9.03 -29.68
CA SER A 442 -23.58 10.21 -29.67
C SER A 442 -22.44 10.13 -28.64
N LYS A 443 -21.29 10.74 -28.98
CA LYS A 443 -20.13 10.84 -28.08
C LYS A 443 -20.45 11.59 -26.78
N ARG A 444 -21.35 12.58 -26.84
CA ARG A 444 -21.74 13.42 -25.68
C ARG A 444 -22.57 12.65 -24.66
N GLU A 445 -23.45 11.75 -25.11
CA GLU A 445 -24.24 10.89 -24.22
C GLU A 445 -23.35 9.92 -23.47
N LEU A 446 -22.46 9.22 -24.19
CA LEU A 446 -21.56 8.26 -23.58
C LEU A 446 -20.61 8.93 -22.58
N GLN A 447 -20.10 10.13 -22.87
CA GLN A 447 -19.29 10.93 -21.94
C GLN A 447 -20.02 11.31 -20.64
N ARG A 448 -21.36 11.43 -20.65
CA ARG A 448 -22.14 11.67 -19.44
C ARG A 448 -22.32 10.41 -18.59
N VAL A 449 -22.36 9.24 -19.22
CA VAL A 449 -22.56 7.95 -18.55
C VAL A 449 -21.25 7.37 -18.02
N THR A 450 -20.12 7.53 -18.74
CA THR A 450 -18.81 6.97 -18.36
C THR A 450 -18.42 7.19 -16.89
N PRO A 451 -18.58 8.38 -16.28
CA PRO A 451 -18.20 8.61 -14.88
C PRO A 451 -18.95 7.74 -13.87
N PHE A 452 -20.14 7.26 -14.22
CA PHE A 452 -20.97 6.40 -13.37
C PHE A 452 -20.67 4.91 -13.53
N ILE A 453 -19.82 4.53 -14.50
CA ILE A 453 -19.43 3.12 -14.71
C ILE A 453 -18.10 2.88 -13.95
N PRO A 454 -18.10 2.01 -12.93
CA PRO A 454 -16.89 1.61 -12.22
C PRO A 454 -15.77 1.15 -13.17
N PRO A 455 -14.49 1.42 -12.86
CA PRO A 455 -13.36 1.11 -13.74
C PRO A 455 -13.26 -0.38 -14.12
N HIS A 456 -13.46 -1.28 -13.16
CA HIS A 456 -13.45 -2.72 -13.40
C HIS A 456 -14.56 -3.17 -14.36
N LEU A 457 -15.76 -2.57 -14.31
CA LEU A 457 -16.84 -2.87 -15.25
C LEU A 457 -16.56 -2.30 -16.65
N ARG A 458 -15.88 -1.15 -16.75
CA ARG A 458 -15.42 -0.60 -18.04
C ARG A 458 -14.40 -1.53 -18.69
N ARG A 459 -13.46 -2.06 -17.91
CA ARG A 459 -12.52 -3.09 -18.34
C ARG A 459 -13.26 -4.33 -18.85
N ASP A 460 -14.13 -4.94 -18.05
CA ASP A 460 -14.87 -6.15 -18.44
C ASP A 460 -15.73 -5.95 -19.70
N LEU A 461 -16.32 -4.75 -19.86
CA LEU A 461 -17.07 -4.36 -21.06
C LEU A 461 -16.19 -4.30 -22.31
N ILE A 462 -15.00 -3.70 -22.21
CA ILE A 462 -14.04 -3.64 -23.31
C ILE A 462 -13.56 -5.04 -23.68
N ARG A 463 -13.25 -5.89 -22.68
CA ARG A 463 -12.83 -7.29 -22.87
C ARG A 463 -13.87 -8.11 -23.64
N HIS A 464 -15.14 -8.02 -23.24
CA HIS A 464 -16.23 -8.75 -23.91
C HIS A 464 -16.49 -8.21 -25.32
N CYS A 465 -16.54 -6.89 -25.51
CA CYS A 465 -16.73 -6.30 -26.84
C CYS A 465 -15.58 -6.66 -27.79
N ALA A 466 -14.34 -6.73 -27.31
CA ALA A 466 -13.19 -7.14 -28.11
C ALA A 466 -13.38 -8.52 -28.76
N ILE A 467 -14.08 -9.46 -28.09
CA ILE A 467 -14.33 -10.82 -28.60
C ILE A 467 -15.59 -10.89 -29.46
N HIS A 468 -16.70 -10.29 -29.03
CA HIS A 468 -17.99 -10.47 -29.69
C HIS A 468 -18.28 -9.38 -30.74
N SER A 469 -18.09 -8.12 -30.39
CA SER A 469 -18.46 -6.96 -31.22
C SER A 469 -17.49 -5.78 -30.96
N PRO A 470 -16.41 -5.63 -31.75
CA PRO A 470 -15.39 -4.62 -31.50
C PRO A 470 -15.99 -3.23 -31.49
N LEU A 471 -15.62 -2.43 -30.48
CA LEU A 471 -16.13 -1.07 -30.38
C LEU A 471 -15.44 -0.16 -31.41
N PRO A 472 -16.19 0.78 -32.03
CA PRO A 472 -15.57 1.82 -32.85
C PRO A 472 -14.67 2.71 -31.99
N GLU A 473 -13.64 3.29 -32.61
CA GLU A 473 -12.58 4.06 -31.95
C GLU A 473 -13.14 5.06 -30.91
N TRP A 474 -14.15 5.83 -31.30
CA TRP A 474 -14.70 6.87 -30.43
C TRP A 474 -15.37 6.32 -29.16
N LYS A 475 -16.06 5.16 -29.21
CA LYS A 475 -16.68 4.52 -28.04
C LYS A 475 -15.61 3.96 -27.09
N LEU A 476 -14.58 3.36 -27.65
CA LEU A 476 -13.44 2.80 -26.92
C LEU A 476 -12.71 3.90 -26.12
N TYR A 477 -12.32 5.00 -26.77
CA TYR A 477 -11.64 6.11 -26.09
C TYR A 477 -12.50 6.87 -25.09
N THR A 478 -13.83 6.87 -25.23
CA THR A 478 -14.72 7.46 -24.21
C THR A 478 -14.89 6.59 -22.97
N LEU A 479 -14.59 5.29 -23.04
CA LEU A 479 -14.62 4.40 -21.88
C LEU A 479 -13.30 4.43 -21.09
N PHE A 480 -12.21 4.90 -21.70
CA PHE A 480 -10.95 5.11 -21.00
C PHE A 480 -11.04 6.20 -19.94
N ASN A 481 -10.22 6.05 -18.89
CA ASN A 481 -10.04 7.05 -17.84
C ASN A 481 -9.23 8.27 -18.34
N VAL A 482 -9.01 9.23 -17.45
CA VAL A 482 -8.19 10.42 -17.72
C VAL A 482 -6.75 10.06 -18.14
N HIS A 483 -6.25 8.90 -17.72
CA HIS A 483 -4.94 8.36 -18.07
C HIS A 483 -4.91 7.60 -19.40
N GLY A 484 -6.03 7.49 -20.11
CA GLY A 484 -6.11 6.89 -21.44
C GLY A 484 -6.13 5.36 -21.48
N HIS A 485 -6.55 4.71 -20.39
CA HIS A 485 -6.71 3.25 -20.30
C HIS A 485 -7.96 2.86 -19.48
N ALA A 486 -8.34 1.58 -19.47
CA ALA A 486 -9.41 1.06 -18.62
C ALA A 486 -8.81 0.13 -17.56
N ASP A 487 -8.65 0.64 -16.35
CA ASP A 487 -8.17 -0.12 -15.18
C ASP A 487 -6.82 -0.84 -15.45
N GLY A 488 -5.87 -0.12 -16.06
CA GLY A 488 -4.55 -0.66 -16.40
C GLY A 488 -4.46 -1.38 -17.75
N GLU A 489 -5.56 -1.43 -18.53
CA GLU A 489 -5.62 -2.18 -19.79
C GLU A 489 -6.02 -1.36 -21.01
N ILE A 490 -5.44 -1.70 -22.15
CA ILE A 490 -5.82 -1.21 -23.48
C ILE A 490 -5.97 -2.43 -24.40
N ILE A 491 -7.19 -2.63 -24.92
CA ILE A 491 -7.49 -3.66 -25.92
C ILE A 491 -8.11 -2.98 -27.14
N ILE A 492 -7.44 -3.08 -28.29
CA ILE A 492 -7.93 -2.52 -29.56
C ILE A 492 -7.97 -3.64 -30.60
N VAL A 493 -9.15 -3.82 -31.21
CA VAL A 493 -9.42 -4.91 -32.15
C VAL A 493 -10.02 -4.36 -33.44
N GLY A 494 -9.47 -4.80 -34.57
CA GLY A 494 -10.03 -4.61 -35.90
C GLY A 494 -9.42 -3.45 -36.70
N PRO A 495 -9.55 -3.49 -38.04
CA PRO A 495 -8.83 -2.57 -38.94
C PRO A 495 -9.34 -1.13 -38.89
N SER A 496 -10.56 -0.91 -38.38
CA SER A 496 -11.19 0.41 -38.22
C SER A 496 -10.79 1.13 -36.92
N ALA A 497 -10.16 0.44 -35.97
CA ALA A 497 -9.70 1.01 -34.72
C ALA A 497 -8.17 0.99 -34.68
N SER A 498 -7.55 2.12 -34.36
CA SER A 498 -6.10 2.22 -34.24
C SER A 498 -5.72 2.91 -32.93
N LEU A 499 -4.52 2.57 -32.44
CA LEU A 499 -3.93 3.31 -31.34
C LEU A 499 -3.50 4.69 -31.86
N ARG A 500 -4.00 5.77 -31.26
CA ARG A 500 -3.64 7.14 -31.64
C ARG A 500 -2.12 7.35 -31.58
N ASP A 501 -1.60 8.03 -32.58
CA ASP A 501 -0.20 8.46 -32.56
C ASP A 501 0.05 9.34 -31.33
N GLN A 502 1.18 9.10 -30.66
CA GLN A 502 1.57 9.82 -29.44
C GLN A 502 0.62 9.62 -28.24
N HIS A 503 -0.19 8.56 -28.22
CA HIS A 503 -1.09 8.23 -27.09
C HIS A 503 -0.37 8.27 -25.73
N PHE A 504 0.86 7.76 -25.68
CA PHE A 504 1.67 7.70 -24.46
C PHE A 504 2.47 8.99 -24.16
N LEU A 505 2.56 9.95 -25.09
CA LEU A 505 3.29 11.21 -24.89
C LEU A 505 2.48 12.29 -24.16
N ARG A 506 1.15 12.14 -24.12
CA ARG A 506 0.23 13.10 -23.47
C ARG A 506 0.46 13.28 -21.96
N HIS A 507 1.23 12.39 -21.32
CA HIS A 507 1.62 12.52 -19.91
C HIS A 507 2.86 13.39 -19.65
N THR A 508 3.51 13.92 -20.69
CA THR A 508 4.64 14.86 -20.53
C THR A 508 4.29 16.32 -20.79
N LEU A 509 3.11 16.62 -21.35
CA LEU A 509 2.68 17.97 -21.73
C LEU A 509 1.20 18.19 -21.40
N ILE A 510 0.88 18.47 -20.13
CA ILE A 510 -0.31 19.25 -19.78
C ILE A 510 0.16 20.36 -18.83
N GLY A 511 0.73 21.39 -19.45
CA GLY A 511 0.44 22.77 -19.11
C GLY A 511 -0.55 23.29 -20.15
N ASP A 512 -1.58 23.96 -19.63
CA ASP A 512 -2.56 24.82 -20.29
C ASP A 512 -3.71 24.23 -21.14
N ASP A 513 -4.88 24.80 -20.82
CA ASP A 513 -6.15 24.89 -21.54
C ASP A 513 -7.03 23.64 -21.70
N THR A 514 -7.75 23.31 -20.64
CA THR A 514 -9.23 23.30 -20.66
C THR A 514 -9.78 23.32 -19.23
N THR A 515 -10.62 24.30 -18.94
CA THR A 515 -11.27 24.54 -17.65
C THR A 515 -12.30 23.46 -17.33
N VAL A 516 -11.97 22.56 -16.39
CA VAL A 516 -12.95 21.85 -15.58
C VAL A 516 -12.54 22.04 -14.11
N SER A 517 -13.38 22.77 -13.38
CA SER A 517 -13.22 23.06 -11.96
C SER A 517 -13.04 21.76 -11.16
N LEU A 518 -11.83 21.56 -10.62
CA LEU A 518 -11.51 20.52 -9.65
C LEU A 518 -11.29 21.17 -8.29
N GLU A 519 -12.35 21.15 -7.49
CA GLU A 519 -12.23 21.29 -6.04
C GLU A 519 -11.50 20.06 -5.47
N SER A 520 -10.60 20.31 -4.52
CA SER A 520 -9.94 19.34 -3.63
C SER A 520 -8.90 18.38 -4.24
N SER A 521 -7.67 18.87 -4.41
CA SER A 521 -6.48 17.99 -4.46
C SER A 521 -6.17 17.47 -3.05
N ASN A 522 -6.73 16.32 -2.71
CA ASN A 522 -6.38 15.54 -1.53
C ASN A 522 -5.14 14.69 -1.85
N TRP A 523 -4.01 14.93 -1.18
CA TRP A 523 -2.74 14.20 -1.40
C TRP A 523 -2.74 12.78 -0.79
N GLU A 524 -3.90 12.11 -0.66
CA GLU A 524 -4.05 10.78 -0.04
C GLU A 524 -4.50 9.66 -0.99
N GLU A 525 -4.72 9.94 -2.28
CA GLU A 525 -5.12 8.91 -3.27
C GLU A 525 -4.13 8.88 -4.45
N GLU A 526 -2.94 8.30 -4.23
CA GLU A 526 -2.24 7.65 -5.34
C GLU A 526 -2.87 6.26 -5.49
N ASP A 527 -3.96 6.18 -6.25
CA ASP A 527 -4.55 4.91 -6.64
C ASP A 527 -3.50 4.07 -7.41
N PRO A 528 -3.19 2.83 -6.97
CA PRO A 528 -2.27 1.94 -7.68
C PRO A 528 -2.77 1.56 -9.09
N SER A 529 -4.03 1.87 -9.44
CA SER A 529 -4.64 1.64 -10.76
C SER A 529 -4.24 2.67 -11.83
N SER A 530 -3.17 3.46 -11.62
CA SER A 530 -2.79 4.57 -12.52
C SER A 530 -1.80 4.15 -13.63
N SER A 531 -1.04 3.07 -13.45
CA SER A 531 -0.09 2.56 -14.45
C SER A 531 -0.73 1.61 -15.46
N LEU A 532 -0.32 1.73 -16.73
CA LEU A 532 -0.71 0.79 -17.78
C LEU A 532 0.11 -0.51 -17.65
N GLU A 533 -0.57 -1.64 -17.54
CA GLU A 533 0.03 -2.96 -17.35
C GLU A 533 -0.15 -3.86 -18.59
N THR A 534 -1.32 -3.80 -19.23
CA THR A 534 -1.69 -4.69 -20.34
C THR A 534 -2.00 -3.91 -21.62
N LEU A 535 -1.31 -4.23 -22.72
CA LEU A 535 -1.54 -3.67 -24.04
C LEU A 535 -1.78 -4.77 -25.08
N VAL A 536 -2.94 -4.74 -25.71
CA VAL A 536 -3.37 -5.74 -26.70
C VAL A 536 -3.84 -5.05 -27.98
N LEU A 537 -3.22 -5.39 -29.10
CA LEU A 537 -3.56 -4.92 -30.44
C LEU A 537 -3.81 -6.13 -31.34
N VAL A 538 -5.00 -6.20 -31.95
CA VAL A 538 -5.42 -7.31 -32.82
C VAL A 538 -5.90 -6.78 -34.17
N SER A 539 -5.27 -7.21 -35.27
CA SER A 539 -5.67 -6.82 -36.64
C SER A 539 -5.72 -5.30 -36.86
N THR A 540 -4.86 -4.55 -36.15
CA THR A 540 -4.77 -3.09 -36.22
C THR A 540 -3.45 -2.64 -36.85
N ARG A 541 -3.32 -1.34 -37.11
CA ARG A 541 -2.06 -0.72 -37.55
C ARG A 541 -1.29 -0.21 -36.33
N LEU A 542 0.00 -0.51 -36.28
CA LEU A 542 0.92 0.02 -35.26
C LEU A 542 1.99 0.88 -35.94
N SER A 543 2.06 2.16 -35.58
CA SER A 543 3.10 3.06 -36.06
C SER A 543 4.43 2.79 -35.34
N THR A 544 5.56 2.99 -36.04
CA THR A 544 6.88 2.83 -35.43
C THR A 544 7.15 3.86 -34.34
N SER A 545 6.55 5.04 -34.43
CA SER A 545 6.61 6.10 -33.41
C SER A 545 5.93 5.68 -32.11
N THR A 546 4.75 5.04 -32.17
CA THR A 546 4.02 4.60 -30.97
C THR A 546 4.74 3.47 -30.23
N LEU A 547 5.36 2.54 -30.96
CA LEU A 547 6.17 1.48 -30.34
C LEU A 547 7.32 2.04 -29.50
N LEU A 548 8.00 3.07 -29.99
CA LEU A 548 9.13 3.69 -29.27
C LEU A 548 8.70 4.46 -28.02
N THR A 549 7.39 4.66 -27.85
CA THR A 549 6.80 5.36 -26.70
C THR A 549 6.11 4.44 -25.70
N PHE A 550 6.28 3.12 -25.83
CA PHE A 550 5.67 2.18 -24.87
C PHE A 550 6.17 2.42 -23.45
N PRO A 551 5.27 2.43 -22.44
CA PRO A 551 5.66 2.65 -21.07
C PRO A 551 6.44 1.44 -20.50
N PRO A 552 7.40 1.68 -19.60
CA PRO A 552 8.21 0.62 -18.99
C PRO A 552 7.43 -0.25 -17.98
N THR A 553 6.21 0.16 -17.63
CA THR A 553 5.31 -0.53 -16.68
C THR A 553 4.55 -1.71 -17.29
N LEU A 554 4.63 -1.92 -18.61
CA LEU A 554 3.94 -3.02 -19.29
C LEU A 554 4.44 -4.38 -18.81
N THR A 555 3.49 -5.21 -18.37
CA THR A 555 3.70 -6.61 -17.98
C THR A 555 3.17 -7.57 -19.05
N HIS A 556 2.10 -7.20 -19.77
CA HIS A 556 1.50 -8.02 -20.82
C HIS A 556 1.43 -7.24 -22.14
N LEU A 557 2.02 -7.80 -23.20
CA LEU A 557 2.02 -7.21 -24.54
C LEU A 557 1.57 -8.25 -25.57
N ALA A 558 0.49 -7.95 -26.29
CA ALA A 558 0.00 -8.76 -27.41
C ALA A 558 -0.11 -7.92 -28.68
N LEU A 559 0.61 -8.34 -29.72
CA LEU A 559 0.66 -7.74 -31.05
C LEU A 559 0.26 -8.82 -32.06
N ILE A 560 -1.04 -8.97 -32.29
CA ILE A 560 -1.62 -10.11 -33.01
C ILE A 560 -2.11 -9.66 -34.39
N ASP A 561 -1.75 -10.42 -35.44
CA ASP A 561 -2.17 -10.17 -36.83
C ASP A 561 -1.96 -8.71 -37.28
N ILE A 562 -0.79 -8.14 -36.97
CA ILE A 562 -0.49 -6.75 -37.35
C ILE A 562 -0.11 -6.70 -38.83
N SER A 563 -0.83 -5.87 -39.58
CA SER A 563 -0.67 -5.72 -41.03
C SER A 563 0.70 -5.16 -41.48
N THR A 564 1.43 -4.48 -40.60
CA THR A 564 2.73 -3.85 -40.89
C THR A 564 3.85 -4.51 -40.09
N PRO A 565 5.02 -4.82 -40.69
CA PRO A 565 6.15 -5.38 -39.96
C PRO A 565 6.71 -4.37 -38.95
N VAL A 566 7.08 -4.87 -37.76
CA VAL A 566 7.46 -4.04 -36.61
C VAL A 566 8.87 -4.42 -36.12
N SER A 567 9.70 -3.42 -35.79
CA SER A 567 11.04 -3.67 -35.24
C SER A 567 10.99 -3.98 -33.75
N LEU A 568 11.13 -5.27 -33.40
CA LEU A 568 11.03 -5.78 -32.03
C LEU A 568 12.34 -5.65 -31.21
N GLN A 569 13.46 -5.29 -31.84
CA GLN A 569 14.80 -5.30 -31.21
C GLN A 569 14.93 -4.37 -30.00
N ARG A 570 14.14 -3.30 -29.96
CA ARG A 570 14.20 -2.29 -28.88
C ARG A 570 13.27 -2.60 -27.72
N LEU A 571 12.34 -3.54 -27.86
CA LEU A 571 11.37 -3.89 -26.81
C LEU A 571 12.02 -4.32 -25.49
N PRO A 572 13.12 -5.10 -25.46
CA PRO A 572 13.77 -5.46 -24.20
C PRO A 572 14.30 -4.26 -23.40
N LYS A 573 14.61 -3.14 -24.07
CA LYS A 573 15.04 -1.90 -23.40
C LYS A 573 13.84 -1.04 -22.98
N LEU A 574 12.76 -1.05 -23.76
CA LEU A 574 11.57 -0.23 -23.53
C LEU A 574 10.68 -0.82 -22.44
N CYS A 575 10.44 -2.13 -22.48
CA CYS A 575 9.53 -2.83 -21.56
C CYS A 575 10.29 -3.99 -20.88
N PRO A 576 11.08 -3.71 -19.82
CA PRO A 576 11.89 -4.73 -19.14
C PRO A 576 11.05 -5.67 -18.24
N LEU A 577 9.84 -5.26 -17.84
CA LEU A 577 8.96 -5.98 -16.91
C LEU A 577 7.99 -6.96 -17.58
N LEU A 578 8.14 -7.23 -18.88
CA LEU A 578 7.24 -8.11 -19.62
C LEU A 578 7.28 -9.54 -19.06
N VAL A 579 6.09 -10.05 -18.73
CA VAL A 579 5.81 -11.42 -18.31
C VAL A 579 5.26 -12.24 -19.48
N VAL A 580 4.37 -11.64 -20.29
CA VAL A 580 3.74 -12.27 -21.46
C VAL A 580 3.98 -11.43 -22.70
N LEU A 581 4.50 -12.08 -23.77
CA LEU A 581 4.66 -11.49 -25.10
C LEU A 581 3.94 -12.36 -26.15
N ASP A 582 2.86 -11.87 -26.74
CA ASP A 582 2.15 -12.57 -27.82
C ASP A 582 2.39 -11.88 -29.17
N LEU A 583 2.97 -12.62 -30.12
CA LEU A 583 3.23 -12.22 -31.51
C LEU A 583 2.54 -13.16 -32.51
N SER A 584 1.50 -13.88 -32.07
CA SER A 584 0.78 -14.86 -32.88
C SER A 584 0.16 -14.26 -34.15
N TYR A 585 -0.03 -15.09 -35.18
CA TYR A 585 -0.72 -14.81 -36.44
C TYR A 585 -0.08 -13.71 -37.31
N ASN A 586 1.13 -13.27 -36.99
CA ASN A 586 1.85 -12.27 -37.78
C ASN A 586 2.51 -12.89 -39.01
N HIS A 587 1.86 -12.77 -40.19
CA HIS A 587 2.37 -13.36 -41.44
C HIS A 587 3.73 -12.82 -41.89
N TRP A 588 4.11 -11.60 -41.50
CA TRP A 588 5.42 -11.01 -41.80
C TRP A 588 6.57 -11.70 -41.06
N LEU A 589 6.29 -12.53 -40.04
CA LEU A 589 7.28 -13.42 -39.41
C LEU A 589 7.54 -14.70 -40.24
N ASN A 590 6.68 -15.00 -41.24
CA ASN A 590 6.74 -16.23 -42.02
C ASN A 590 7.49 -16.08 -43.36
N ASP A 591 7.83 -14.85 -43.74
CA ASP A 591 8.34 -14.54 -45.07
C ASP A 591 9.84 -14.88 -45.18
N THR A 592 10.15 -15.92 -45.96
CA THR A 592 11.51 -16.46 -46.16
C THR A 592 12.28 -15.77 -47.28
N ASN A 593 11.77 -14.66 -47.81
CA ASN A 593 12.45 -13.86 -48.82
C ASN A 593 13.45 -12.90 -48.15
N GLY A 594 14.63 -13.42 -47.79
CA GLY A 594 15.89 -12.69 -47.67
C GLY A 594 16.09 -11.65 -46.55
N ASP A 595 15.11 -10.78 -46.26
CA ASP A 595 15.40 -9.51 -45.54
C ASP A 595 14.62 -9.31 -44.22
N ILE A 596 13.69 -10.20 -43.86
CA ILE A 596 12.88 -10.12 -42.63
C ILE A 596 13.04 -11.31 -41.64
N PRO A 597 13.51 -12.53 -42.00
CA PRO A 597 13.57 -13.65 -41.04
C PRO A 597 14.62 -13.46 -39.91
N VAL A 598 15.35 -12.34 -39.93
CA VAL A 598 16.39 -11.96 -38.95
C VAL A 598 15.84 -11.06 -37.81
N ALA A 599 14.53 -10.80 -37.75
CA ALA A 599 13.96 -9.87 -36.78
C ALA A 599 13.98 -10.39 -35.33
N LEU A 600 13.58 -11.66 -35.12
CA LEU A 600 13.54 -12.30 -33.79
C LEU A 600 14.95 -12.74 -33.31
N ASP A 601 15.83 -13.08 -34.24
CA ASP A 601 17.21 -13.49 -33.94
C ASP A 601 18.10 -12.34 -33.46
N LYS A 602 17.75 -11.09 -33.81
CA LYS A 602 18.43 -9.87 -33.36
C LYS A 602 17.99 -9.42 -31.95
N ILE A 603 17.02 -10.09 -31.33
CA ILE A 603 16.51 -9.72 -30.01
C ILE A 603 17.44 -10.30 -28.93
N GLU A 604 17.87 -9.47 -28.00
CA GLU A 604 18.59 -9.91 -26.80
C GLU A 604 17.62 -10.47 -25.74
N TRP A 605 17.18 -11.71 -25.93
CA TRP A 605 16.21 -12.40 -25.04
C TRP A 605 16.66 -12.52 -23.58
N SER A 606 17.96 -12.41 -23.30
CA SER A 606 18.52 -12.45 -21.94
C SER A 606 18.15 -11.22 -21.09
N ARG A 607 17.70 -10.12 -21.71
CA ARG A 607 17.31 -8.89 -20.97
C ARG A 607 15.95 -8.97 -20.30
N TRP A 608 15.09 -9.90 -20.72
CA TRP A 608 13.77 -10.08 -20.12
C TRP A 608 13.81 -11.10 -18.98
N SER A 609 14.21 -10.67 -17.79
CA SER A 609 14.30 -11.53 -16.60
C SER A 609 12.96 -12.10 -16.13
N HIS A 610 11.85 -11.41 -16.42
CA HIS A 610 10.51 -11.76 -15.95
C HIS A 610 9.63 -12.47 -16.98
N LEU A 611 10.13 -12.65 -18.21
CA LEU A 611 9.35 -13.24 -19.30
C LEU A 611 9.10 -14.72 -19.03
N GLN A 612 7.82 -15.11 -18.98
CA GLN A 612 7.35 -16.47 -18.69
C GLN A 612 6.70 -17.12 -19.92
N VAL A 613 6.01 -16.33 -20.75
CA VAL A 613 5.25 -16.86 -21.89
C VAL A 613 5.54 -16.08 -23.17
N VAL A 614 5.78 -16.81 -24.26
CA VAL A 614 5.90 -16.26 -25.60
C VAL A 614 4.92 -16.95 -26.54
N GLY A 615 3.97 -16.20 -27.08
CA GLY A 615 2.98 -16.65 -28.06
C GLY A 615 3.48 -16.44 -29.48
N LEU A 616 3.58 -17.52 -30.26
CA LEU A 616 4.03 -17.50 -31.66
C LEU A 616 3.19 -18.46 -32.50
N ARG A 617 1.86 -18.39 -32.34
CA ARG A 617 0.93 -19.27 -33.07
C ARG A 617 0.87 -18.92 -34.55
N GLU A 618 0.87 -19.95 -35.40
CA GLU A 618 0.88 -19.80 -36.88
C GLU A 618 2.09 -19.01 -37.42
N CYS A 619 3.17 -18.93 -36.64
CA CYS A 619 4.46 -18.38 -37.04
C CYS A 619 5.47 -19.51 -37.37
N LYS A 620 6.23 -19.38 -38.46
CA LYS A 620 7.30 -20.31 -38.86
C LYS A 620 8.55 -20.06 -38.00
N ILE A 621 8.66 -20.76 -36.88
CA ILE A 621 9.77 -20.60 -35.93
C ILE A 621 10.86 -21.64 -36.21
N SER A 622 12.13 -21.22 -36.23
CA SER A 622 13.26 -22.14 -36.25
C SER A 622 13.45 -22.81 -34.87
N PRO A 623 13.80 -24.11 -34.80
CA PRO A 623 14.06 -24.78 -33.52
C PRO A 623 15.19 -24.13 -32.71
N GLU A 624 16.12 -23.44 -33.38
CA GLU A 624 17.22 -22.70 -32.77
C GLU A 624 16.75 -21.50 -31.92
N LEU A 625 15.63 -20.86 -32.27
CA LEU A 625 15.10 -19.71 -31.52
C LEU A 625 14.69 -20.10 -30.10
N THR A 626 14.15 -21.32 -29.92
CA THR A 626 13.76 -21.84 -28.61
C THR A 626 14.97 -21.94 -27.67
N GLY A 627 16.11 -22.41 -28.20
CA GLY A 627 17.36 -22.45 -27.45
C GLY A 627 17.91 -21.06 -27.10
N LYS A 628 17.69 -20.05 -27.96
CA LYS A 628 18.11 -18.66 -27.68
C LYS A 628 17.24 -17.99 -26.60
N ILE A 629 15.93 -18.24 -26.60
CA ILE A 629 15.00 -17.66 -25.61
C ILE A 629 15.35 -18.13 -24.19
N ASN A 630 15.62 -19.43 -24.03
CA ASN A 630 15.90 -20.04 -22.71
C ASN A 630 17.38 -20.02 -22.32
N LYS A 631 18.25 -19.41 -23.14
CA LYS A 631 19.69 -19.36 -22.87
C LYS A 631 19.98 -18.60 -21.57
N GLY A 632 20.52 -19.30 -20.57
CA GLY A 632 20.94 -18.72 -19.29
C GLY A 632 19.80 -18.47 -18.29
N ARG A 633 18.63 -19.09 -18.49
CA ARG A 633 17.50 -19.05 -17.55
C ARG A 633 17.45 -20.32 -16.70
N TRP A 634 16.96 -20.18 -15.46
CA TRP A 634 16.75 -21.31 -14.55
C TRP A 634 15.41 -22.00 -14.79
N ASP A 635 14.38 -21.21 -15.13
CA ASP A 635 13.06 -21.67 -15.55
C ASP A 635 12.88 -21.43 -17.04
N ASP A 636 12.39 -22.44 -17.75
CA ASP A 636 12.12 -22.35 -19.19
C ASP A 636 10.90 -21.45 -19.47
N VAL A 637 11.02 -20.59 -20.48
CA VAL A 637 9.89 -19.80 -21.00
C VAL A 637 8.95 -20.75 -21.75
N ASN A 638 7.67 -20.67 -21.45
CA ASN A 638 6.64 -21.43 -22.14
C ASN A 638 6.37 -20.80 -23.52
N ILE A 639 6.77 -21.50 -24.58
CA ILE A 639 6.57 -21.05 -25.96
C ILE A 639 5.32 -21.74 -26.53
N VAL A 640 4.26 -20.96 -26.73
CA VAL A 640 3.01 -21.46 -27.32
C VAL A 640 3.04 -21.28 -28.83
N ARG A 641 3.00 -22.40 -29.56
CA ARG A 641 3.06 -22.47 -31.02
C ARG A 641 1.72 -22.73 -31.67
#